data_AF-A0A135LKW3-F1
#
_entry.id   AF-A0A135LKW3-F1
#
_cell.length_a   1.000
_cell.length_b   1.000
_cell.length_c   1.000
_cell.angle_alpha   90.00
_cell.angle_beta   90.00
_cell.angle_gamma   90.00
#
_symmetry.space_group_name_H-M   'P 1'
#
loop_
_entity.id
_entity.type
_entity.pdbx_description
1 polymer ?
#
loop_
_entity_poly.entity_id
_entity_poly.type
_entity_poly.pdbx_seq_one_letter_code
_entity_poly.pdbx_strand_id
1 'polypeptide(L)'
;MWYEGQNLIAIIMAYEGKQAVESWLDEVKGPGLKTIEDIIKFNLDHKEVELPGSSGDPPSQEVYETVKERTKSISKDNSIDKLFREQNLHMLAFPLDRLMVFIPAASGYPIATMPLGVIPEDGRPYGLGILAQAGREHYMFQFMGAFGARFSLLVLPCRILSSEAPVYLSLSLATLTKLNRNLDEILIPRGKRKGIRQTCGTKFKPARLGNWNKTLSKLVQSPPDINASYDPFKKGSGCFEQHELRASNSIFAKIRTMGLPRISSACRHFPPETEIASGPRATNPFSSVFVRNGASGATLRFDPFKVFTISADNITAKFIPYGARLISLLVPDRNGNEQDVVVGYDDPRQYLKDTQTSHTYFGAVIGRIANRIKNGTFELDGTEYHIPKNKDGVYTLHGGDIGYDQRNWTVLASTPSSVTFELYDSASQGIPGDVITQATYSVDTKATAQNPHGHPRLMTKMVSQALTHSTPIMLSNHIYWNLNGFQKPTVLNDTWLQMPLSERFIATDSIQVPNGDISTVDSTDHQSMDFTSGKIIGRDIQYTQGLVGSDVGYDNCFIIDRDPTYSSHDALVTALRLNSSSTGISMDIATNQPAVQFFTCLNMDGTIPVKPSQVSRNSGNEEAAGFVEKYGCLAIEPEGWIDSVNNPQWGQQSNVIYSPETLPAVNLATYTFGTV
;
A
#
# COMPACT_ATOMS: atom_id res chain seq x y z
N MET A 1 29.85 11.80 -12.65
CA MET A 1 31.05 10.96 -12.42
C MET A 1 31.57 10.58 -13.79
N TRP A 2 32.63 11.26 -14.26
CA TRP A 2 33.11 11.18 -15.64
C TRP A 2 34.63 11.16 -15.63
N TYR A 3 35.24 10.36 -16.49
CA TYR A 3 36.67 10.37 -16.78
C TYR A 3 36.83 10.53 -18.30
N GLU A 4 37.65 11.50 -18.72
CA GLU A 4 37.88 11.83 -20.14
C GLU A 4 36.60 11.95 -21.01
N GLY A 5 35.52 12.47 -20.41
CA GLY A 5 34.25 12.71 -21.09
C GLY A 5 33.34 11.49 -21.27
N GLN A 6 33.73 10.29 -20.82
CA GLN A 6 32.89 9.08 -20.90
C GLN A 6 32.41 8.58 -19.53
N ASN A 7 31.29 7.86 -19.56
CA ASN A 7 30.65 7.28 -18.38
C ASN A 7 31.48 6.08 -17.90
N LEU A 8 31.78 6.02 -16.60
CA LEU A 8 32.56 4.95 -15.98
C LEU A 8 32.01 3.54 -16.32
N ILE A 9 30.69 3.39 -16.41
CA ILE A 9 30.04 2.12 -16.77
C ILE A 9 30.41 1.67 -18.18
N ALA A 10 30.48 2.61 -19.14
CA ALA A 10 30.86 2.30 -20.53
C ALA A 10 32.34 1.90 -20.62
N ILE A 11 33.22 2.57 -19.87
CA ILE A 11 34.66 2.23 -19.80
C ILE A 11 34.86 0.80 -19.26
N ILE A 12 34.13 0.43 -18.19
CA ILE A 12 34.19 -0.91 -17.59
C ILE A 12 33.66 -1.97 -18.57
N MET A 13 32.48 -1.74 -19.16
CA MET A 13 31.88 -2.65 -20.16
C MET A 13 32.79 -2.88 -21.37
N ALA A 14 33.43 -1.84 -21.88
CA ALA A 14 34.34 -1.94 -23.03
C ALA A 14 35.64 -2.70 -22.70
N TYR A 15 36.14 -2.57 -21.47
CA TYR A 15 37.36 -3.25 -21.02
C TYR A 15 37.14 -4.73 -20.74
N GLU A 16 36.07 -5.09 -20.03
CA GLU A 16 35.79 -6.48 -19.64
C GLU A 16 35.10 -7.30 -20.76
N GLY A 17 34.22 -6.67 -21.55
CA GLY A 17 33.45 -7.37 -22.58
C GLY A 17 34.27 -7.81 -23.79
N LYS A 18 35.30 -7.03 -24.18
CA LYS A 18 36.07 -7.26 -25.41
C LYS A 18 36.70 -8.65 -25.45
N GLN A 19 37.41 -9.04 -24.40
CA GLN A 19 38.16 -10.30 -24.37
C GLN A 19 37.23 -11.53 -24.36
N ALA A 20 36.03 -11.40 -23.77
CA ALA A 20 35.00 -12.44 -23.80
C ALA A 20 34.36 -12.61 -25.20
N VAL A 21 34.14 -11.50 -25.92
CA VAL A 21 33.65 -11.52 -27.31
C VAL A 21 34.70 -12.07 -28.27
N GLU A 22 35.98 -11.70 -28.10
CA GLU A 22 37.09 -12.23 -28.90
C GLU A 22 37.27 -13.74 -28.69
N SER A 23 37.27 -14.25 -27.46
CA SER A 23 37.30 -15.70 -27.20
C SER A 23 36.05 -16.44 -27.74
N TRP A 24 34.87 -15.82 -27.70
CA TRP A 24 33.66 -16.41 -28.28
C TRP A 24 33.75 -16.50 -29.82
N LEU A 25 34.31 -15.49 -30.49
CA LEU A 25 34.53 -15.50 -31.93
C LEU A 25 35.54 -16.56 -32.39
N ASP A 26 36.60 -16.81 -31.61
CA ASP A 26 37.55 -17.89 -31.90
C ASP A 26 36.94 -19.30 -31.75
N GLU A 27 35.91 -19.47 -30.90
CA GLU A 27 35.21 -20.75 -30.72
C GLU A 27 34.07 -21.00 -31.74
N VAL A 28 33.48 -19.94 -32.31
CA VAL A 28 32.34 -20.05 -33.25
C VAL A 28 32.79 -20.47 -34.65
N LYS A 29 32.51 -21.73 -35.02
CA LYS A 29 32.68 -22.25 -36.39
C LYS A 29 31.54 -21.81 -37.32
N GLY A 30 31.42 -20.50 -37.53
CA GLY A 30 30.51 -19.86 -38.49
C GLY A 30 31.24 -19.27 -39.71
N PRO A 31 30.50 -18.82 -40.75
CA PRO A 31 31.08 -18.23 -41.95
C PRO A 31 31.56 -16.78 -41.70
N GLY A 32 32.87 -16.60 -41.56
CA GLY A 32 33.55 -15.31 -41.77
C GLY A 32 33.59 -14.32 -40.61
N LEU A 33 32.70 -14.43 -39.61
CA LEU A 33 32.69 -13.52 -38.46
C LEU A 33 33.89 -13.77 -37.54
N LYS A 34 34.86 -12.85 -37.49
CA LYS A 34 36.09 -12.99 -36.67
C LYS A 34 36.45 -11.76 -35.84
N THR A 35 35.86 -10.62 -36.13
CA THR A 35 36.08 -9.35 -35.45
C THR A 35 34.75 -8.71 -35.07
N ILE A 36 34.79 -7.71 -34.18
CA ILE A 36 33.60 -6.92 -33.83
C ILE A 36 33.13 -6.13 -35.06
N GLU A 37 34.05 -5.69 -35.90
CA GLU A 37 33.80 -5.07 -37.20
C GLU A 37 33.06 -6.00 -38.17
N ASP A 38 33.38 -7.31 -38.19
CA ASP A 38 32.64 -8.30 -38.99
C ASP A 38 31.19 -8.48 -38.48
N ILE A 39 30.97 -8.49 -37.16
CA ILE A 39 29.62 -8.55 -36.58
C ILE A 39 28.81 -7.31 -36.97
N ILE A 40 29.41 -6.11 -36.81
CA ILE A 40 28.76 -4.84 -37.16
C ILE A 40 28.45 -4.82 -38.66
N LYS A 41 29.38 -5.25 -39.52
CA LYS A 41 29.15 -5.35 -40.95
C LYS A 41 28.07 -6.37 -41.31
N PHE A 42 28.07 -7.55 -40.68
CA PHE A 42 27.03 -8.56 -40.88
C PHE A 42 25.65 -8.02 -40.55
N ASN A 43 25.50 -7.34 -39.40
CA ASN A 43 24.23 -6.75 -38.97
C ASN A 43 23.75 -5.60 -39.90
N LEU A 44 24.69 -4.86 -40.51
CA LEU A 44 24.36 -3.81 -41.49
C LEU A 44 24.01 -4.38 -42.87
N ASP A 45 24.74 -5.40 -43.33
CA ASP A 45 24.51 -6.08 -44.61
C ASP A 45 23.22 -6.93 -44.58
N HIS A 46 22.83 -7.45 -43.42
CA HIS A 46 21.63 -8.27 -43.18
C HIS A 46 20.55 -7.52 -42.39
N LYS A 47 20.56 -6.18 -42.40
CA LYS A 47 19.60 -5.33 -41.65
C LYS A 47 18.10 -5.63 -41.93
N GLU A 48 17.80 -6.27 -43.07
CA GLU A 48 16.45 -6.67 -43.49
C GLU A 48 16.02 -8.01 -42.83
N VAL A 49 16.95 -8.69 -42.15
CA VAL A 49 16.71 -9.89 -41.32
C VAL A 49 16.60 -9.41 -39.87
N GLU A 50 15.38 -9.16 -39.43
CA GLU A 50 15.12 -8.64 -38.09
C GLU A 50 15.70 -9.53 -36.98
N LEU A 51 16.08 -8.90 -35.85
CA LEU A 51 16.13 -9.63 -34.58
C LEU A 51 14.78 -10.29 -34.35
N PRO A 52 14.70 -11.58 -33.93
CA PRO A 52 13.42 -12.22 -33.70
C PRO A 52 12.58 -11.40 -32.70
N GLY A 53 11.42 -10.91 -33.18
CA GLY A 53 10.40 -10.38 -32.29
C GLY A 53 10.00 -11.43 -31.24
N SER A 54 9.35 -11.01 -30.16
CA SER A 54 8.99 -11.89 -29.04
C SER A 54 8.04 -13.01 -29.46
N SER A 55 8.60 -14.12 -29.96
CA SER A 55 7.86 -15.28 -30.45
C SER A 55 7.21 -16.00 -29.29
N GLY A 56 5.88 -15.96 -29.22
CA GLY A 56 5.06 -16.47 -28.12
C GLY A 56 4.96 -17.99 -28.01
N ASP A 57 6.01 -18.73 -28.39
CA ASP A 57 6.15 -20.16 -28.10
C ASP A 57 7.22 -20.35 -27.00
N PRO A 58 6.98 -21.23 -26.01
CA PRO A 58 8.02 -21.56 -25.02
C PRO A 58 9.21 -22.26 -25.72
N PRO A 59 10.43 -22.16 -25.16
CA PRO A 59 11.59 -22.86 -25.71
C PRO A 59 11.28 -24.34 -25.86
N SER A 60 11.62 -24.91 -27.02
CA SER A 60 11.33 -26.32 -27.32
C SER A 60 11.89 -27.23 -26.22
N GLN A 61 11.25 -28.37 -25.96
CA GLN A 61 11.65 -29.26 -24.87
C GLN A 61 13.15 -29.65 -24.96
N GLU A 62 13.69 -29.77 -26.16
CA GLU A 62 15.11 -30.00 -26.42
C GLU A 62 16.01 -28.82 -26.01
N VAL A 63 15.62 -27.58 -26.34
CA VAL A 63 16.33 -26.36 -25.89
C VAL A 63 16.23 -26.21 -24.37
N TYR A 64 15.06 -26.44 -23.79
CA TYR A 64 14.85 -26.37 -22.33
C TYR A 64 15.71 -27.41 -21.59
N GLU A 65 15.71 -28.67 -22.01
CA GLU A 65 16.53 -29.72 -21.38
C GLU A 65 18.04 -29.49 -21.64
N THR A 66 18.43 -28.95 -22.79
CA THR A 66 19.83 -28.57 -23.07
C THR A 66 20.31 -27.44 -22.16
N VAL A 67 19.51 -26.38 -21.98
CA VAL A 67 19.81 -25.29 -21.04
C VAL A 67 19.84 -25.80 -19.60
N LYS A 68 18.91 -26.68 -19.23
CA LYS A 68 18.82 -27.32 -17.90
C LYS A 68 20.03 -28.20 -17.59
N GLU A 69 20.49 -29.05 -18.52
CA GLU A 69 21.71 -29.85 -18.34
C GLU A 69 22.99 -29.01 -18.38
N ARG A 70 23.04 -27.94 -19.19
CA ARG A 70 24.17 -26.99 -19.19
C ARG A 70 24.23 -26.20 -17.88
N THR A 71 23.10 -25.77 -17.33
CA THR A 71 23.02 -25.12 -16.01
C THR A 71 23.44 -26.10 -14.90
N LYS A 72 22.95 -27.35 -14.91
CA LYS A 72 23.44 -28.43 -14.03
C LYS A 72 24.95 -28.73 -14.16
N SER A 73 25.66 -28.25 -15.19
CA SER A 73 27.12 -28.38 -15.22
C SER A 73 27.83 -27.44 -14.23
N ILE A 74 27.18 -26.33 -13.85
CA ILE A 74 27.72 -25.29 -12.98
C ILE A 74 27.62 -25.70 -11.49
N SER A 75 26.77 -26.69 -11.18
CA SER A 75 26.71 -27.40 -9.88
C SER A 75 27.51 -28.71 -9.83
N LYS A 76 28.40 -28.98 -10.80
CA LYS A 76 29.29 -30.16 -10.79
C LYS A 76 30.71 -29.84 -10.31
N ASP A 77 31.49 -30.90 -10.14
CA ASP A 77 32.80 -30.93 -9.46
C ASP A 77 33.85 -29.88 -9.87
N ASN A 78 33.73 -29.30 -11.06
CA ASN A 78 34.68 -28.33 -11.63
C ASN A 78 34.23 -26.86 -11.52
N SER A 79 33.07 -26.58 -10.92
CA SER A 79 32.48 -25.23 -10.85
C SER A 79 32.24 -24.77 -9.41
N ILE A 80 31.00 -24.55 -8.96
CA ILE A 80 30.75 -23.98 -7.62
C ILE A 80 31.23 -24.92 -6.49
N ASP A 81 31.07 -26.24 -6.67
CA ASP A 81 31.61 -27.24 -5.74
C ASP A 81 33.14 -27.29 -5.72
N LYS A 82 33.82 -26.91 -6.82
CA LYS A 82 35.27 -26.74 -6.84
C LYS A 82 35.68 -25.58 -5.92
N LEU A 83 35.01 -24.43 -6.05
CA LEU A 83 35.24 -23.25 -5.22
C LEU A 83 35.04 -23.56 -3.72
N PHE A 84 33.94 -24.23 -3.36
CA PHE A 84 33.69 -24.64 -1.97
C PHE A 84 34.78 -25.56 -1.41
N ARG A 85 35.29 -26.51 -2.21
CA ARG A 85 36.31 -27.48 -1.76
C ARG A 85 37.71 -26.88 -1.72
N GLU A 86 38.17 -26.22 -2.77
CA GLU A 86 39.54 -25.68 -2.86
C GLU A 86 39.77 -24.51 -1.90
N GLN A 87 38.75 -23.68 -1.66
CA GLN A 87 38.81 -22.58 -0.70
C GLN A 87 38.33 -22.98 0.72
N ASN A 88 37.97 -24.25 0.94
CA ASN A 88 37.44 -24.80 2.19
C ASN A 88 36.31 -23.94 2.81
N LEU A 89 35.35 -23.52 1.97
CA LEU A 89 34.20 -22.70 2.34
C LEU A 89 33.00 -23.59 2.72
N HIS A 90 32.13 -23.06 3.59
CA HIS A 90 30.83 -23.70 3.90
C HIS A 90 29.64 -22.90 3.35
N MET A 91 29.85 -21.60 3.09
CA MET A 91 28.87 -20.67 2.56
C MET A 91 29.60 -19.57 1.78
N LEU A 92 28.99 -19.08 0.71
CA LEU A 92 29.46 -17.95 -0.11
C LEU A 92 28.45 -16.81 0.01
N ALA A 93 28.91 -15.55 0.01
CA ALA A 93 28.05 -14.36 0.10
C ALA A 93 28.43 -13.35 -0.99
N PHE A 94 27.43 -12.72 -1.63
CA PHE A 94 27.63 -11.93 -2.85
C PHE A 94 26.51 -10.88 -3.08
N PRO A 95 26.77 -9.81 -3.85
CA PRO A 95 25.75 -8.82 -4.20
C PRO A 95 24.62 -9.38 -5.09
N LEU A 96 23.37 -8.99 -4.83
CA LEU A 96 22.18 -9.44 -5.60
C LEU A 96 22.08 -8.86 -7.03
N ASP A 97 22.85 -7.81 -7.38
CA ASP A 97 22.90 -7.22 -8.72
C ASP A 97 23.69 -8.08 -9.74
N ARG A 98 24.12 -9.28 -9.37
CA ARG A 98 25.00 -10.14 -10.18
C ARG A 98 24.30 -11.42 -10.62
N LEU A 99 24.65 -11.89 -11.83
CA LEU A 99 24.14 -13.13 -12.45
C LEU A 99 24.26 -14.38 -11.55
N MET A 100 25.13 -14.34 -10.54
CA MET A 100 25.30 -15.37 -9.52
C MET A 100 24.10 -15.52 -8.56
N VAL A 101 23.05 -14.70 -8.64
CA VAL A 101 21.76 -14.99 -8.00
C VAL A 101 20.95 -16.03 -8.81
N PHE A 102 20.92 -15.90 -10.15
CA PHE A 102 20.10 -16.74 -11.02
C PHE A 102 20.75 -18.09 -11.31
N ILE A 103 22.06 -18.10 -11.60
CA ILE A 103 22.77 -19.29 -12.07
C ILE A 103 22.75 -20.43 -11.03
N PRO A 104 23.10 -20.22 -9.74
CA PRO A 104 23.10 -21.30 -8.74
C PRO A 104 21.68 -21.76 -8.38
N ALA A 105 20.70 -20.83 -8.36
CA ALA A 105 19.30 -21.14 -8.11
C ALA A 105 18.73 -22.08 -9.18
N ALA A 106 18.95 -21.75 -10.46
CA ALA A 106 18.60 -22.62 -11.59
C ALA A 106 19.41 -23.93 -11.64
N SER A 107 20.57 -23.97 -10.96
CA SER A 107 21.41 -25.18 -10.78
C SER A 107 21.00 -26.04 -9.57
N GLY A 108 20.01 -25.62 -8.79
CA GLY A 108 19.48 -26.35 -7.64
C GLY A 108 20.20 -26.14 -6.31
N TYR A 109 21.06 -25.12 -6.16
CA TYR A 109 21.71 -24.84 -4.87
C TYR A 109 20.77 -24.16 -3.86
N PRO A 110 20.95 -24.44 -2.55
CA PRO A 110 20.34 -23.66 -1.48
C PRO A 110 20.87 -22.22 -1.46
N ILE A 111 20.04 -21.29 -1.91
CA ILE A 111 20.27 -19.85 -1.91
C ILE A 111 19.27 -19.15 -0.99
N ALA A 112 19.69 -18.07 -0.33
CA ALA A 112 18.79 -17.12 0.32
C ALA A 112 19.16 -15.67 -0.05
N THR A 113 18.16 -14.80 -0.11
CA THR A 113 18.31 -13.40 -0.53
C THR A 113 18.04 -12.47 0.66
N MET A 114 19.08 -11.80 1.14
CA MET A 114 19.02 -10.93 2.32
C MET A 114 18.93 -9.45 1.88
N PRO A 115 17.79 -8.76 2.02
CA PRO A 115 17.67 -7.36 1.61
C PRO A 115 18.55 -6.45 2.49
N LEU A 116 19.22 -5.48 1.87
CA LEU A 116 20.01 -4.45 2.56
C LEU A 116 19.43 -3.04 2.36
N GLY A 117 18.64 -2.81 1.32
CA GLY A 117 17.93 -1.57 1.06
C GLY A 117 17.33 -1.50 -0.34
N VAL A 118 16.98 -0.30 -0.77
CA VAL A 118 16.64 0.03 -2.17
C VAL A 118 17.61 1.09 -2.68
N ILE A 119 17.94 1.03 -3.98
CA ILE A 119 18.75 2.03 -4.68
C ILE A 119 17.90 3.31 -4.80
N PRO A 120 18.27 4.44 -4.14
CA PRO A 120 17.42 5.65 -4.12
C PRO A 120 17.13 6.27 -5.50
N GLU A 121 18.00 6.01 -6.48
CA GLU A 121 17.95 6.58 -7.82
C GLU A 121 16.96 5.87 -8.76
N ASP A 122 16.75 4.56 -8.60
CA ASP A 122 15.92 3.74 -9.51
C ASP A 122 14.94 2.77 -8.80
N GLY A 123 14.92 2.78 -7.46
CA GLY A 123 13.99 2.01 -6.63
C GLY A 123 14.31 0.51 -6.52
N ARG A 124 15.30 -0.02 -7.26
CA ARG A 124 15.57 -1.46 -7.26
C ARG A 124 16.10 -1.93 -5.89
N PRO A 125 15.65 -3.09 -5.37
CA PRO A 125 16.18 -3.63 -4.14
C PRO A 125 17.64 -4.05 -4.31
N TYR A 126 18.50 -3.68 -3.36
CA TYR A 126 19.86 -4.20 -3.25
C TYR A 126 20.02 -5.03 -1.97
N GLY A 127 20.88 -6.03 -2.02
CA GLY A 127 21.03 -6.98 -0.92
C GLY A 127 22.19 -7.94 -1.13
N LEU A 128 22.25 -8.91 -0.22
CA LEU A 128 23.26 -9.96 -0.17
C LEU A 128 22.61 -11.31 -0.48
N GLY A 129 22.97 -11.91 -1.61
CA GLY A 129 22.75 -13.33 -1.84
C GLY A 129 23.71 -14.14 -0.98
N ILE A 130 23.23 -15.23 -0.39
CA ILE A 130 24.05 -16.22 0.30
C ILE A 130 23.76 -17.62 -0.24
N LEU A 131 24.80 -18.43 -0.38
CA LEU A 131 24.76 -19.77 -0.97
C LEU A 131 25.42 -20.76 0.00
N ALA A 132 24.74 -21.81 0.42
CA ALA A 132 25.39 -22.91 1.14
C ALA A 132 26.02 -23.91 0.15
N GLN A 133 27.09 -24.58 0.59
CA GLN A 133 27.50 -25.85 -0.01
C GLN A 133 26.35 -26.89 0.20
N ALA A 134 26.17 -27.82 -0.74
CA ALA A 134 25.17 -28.88 -0.57
C ALA A 134 25.44 -29.71 0.72
N GLY A 135 24.39 -29.95 1.51
CA GLY A 135 24.47 -30.58 2.84
C GLY A 135 24.96 -29.65 3.96
N ARG A 136 25.13 -28.35 3.68
CA ARG A 136 25.60 -27.31 4.63
C ARG A 136 24.57 -26.20 4.88
N GLU A 137 23.31 -26.44 4.52
CA GLU A 137 22.18 -25.51 4.62
C GLU A 137 22.00 -24.94 6.03
N HIS A 138 22.36 -25.71 7.05
CA HIS A 138 22.36 -25.28 8.45
C HIS A 138 23.23 -24.03 8.71
N TYR A 139 24.34 -23.83 7.98
CA TYR A 139 25.13 -22.60 8.10
C TYR A 139 24.43 -21.41 7.42
N MET A 140 23.70 -21.63 6.32
CA MET A 140 22.86 -20.60 5.70
C MET A 140 21.73 -20.18 6.65
N PHE A 141 21.00 -21.13 7.25
CA PHE A 141 19.96 -20.80 8.23
C PHE A 141 20.52 -20.12 9.50
N GLN A 142 21.70 -20.54 9.98
CA GLN A 142 22.40 -19.84 11.07
C GLN A 142 22.79 -18.41 10.68
N PHE A 143 23.27 -18.19 9.45
CA PHE A 143 23.57 -16.85 8.95
C PHE A 143 22.31 -16.01 8.76
N MET A 144 21.22 -16.56 8.22
CA MET A 144 19.93 -15.86 8.10
C MET A 144 19.40 -15.41 9.47
N GLY A 145 19.46 -16.30 10.48
CA GLY A 145 19.10 -15.97 11.86
C GLY A 145 20.02 -14.90 12.48
N ALA A 146 21.33 -15.01 12.29
CA ALA A 146 22.30 -14.02 12.76
C ALA A 146 22.16 -12.66 12.02
N PHE A 147 21.82 -12.70 10.73
CA PHE A 147 21.56 -11.52 9.90
C PHE A 147 20.33 -10.79 10.40
N GLY A 148 19.17 -11.46 10.49
CA GLY A 148 17.94 -10.86 11.01
C GLY A 148 18.01 -10.42 12.48
N ALA A 149 18.89 -11.04 13.28
CA ALA A 149 19.17 -10.61 14.66
C ALA A 149 20.16 -9.43 14.76
N ARG A 150 20.99 -9.18 13.73
CA ARG A 150 22.05 -8.14 13.76
C ARG A 150 21.69 -6.90 12.95
N PHE A 151 21.18 -7.13 11.75
CA PHE A 151 20.43 -6.19 10.93
C PHE A 151 18.96 -6.43 11.29
N SER A 152 18.44 -5.63 12.22
CA SER A 152 16.99 -5.48 12.35
C SER A 152 16.42 -5.27 10.95
N LEU A 153 15.44 -6.10 10.54
CA LEU A 153 14.82 -6.01 9.22
C LEU A 153 14.61 -4.55 8.85
N LEU A 154 15.18 -4.11 7.72
CA LEU A 154 14.80 -2.83 7.15
C LEU A 154 13.38 -3.02 6.64
N VAL A 155 12.45 -2.66 7.52
CA VAL A 155 11.01 -2.87 7.41
C VAL A 155 10.50 -2.20 6.14
N LEU A 156 10.37 -3.00 5.07
CA LEU A 156 9.20 -2.90 4.21
C LEU A 156 7.99 -2.97 5.15
N PRO A 157 7.09 -1.97 5.16
CA PRO A 157 6.26 -1.64 6.31
C PRO A 157 5.34 -2.78 6.77
N CYS A 158 5.76 -3.49 7.82
CA CYS A 158 4.91 -4.28 8.69
C CYS A 158 5.28 -3.92 10.14
N ARG A 159 4.31 -3.37 10.89
CA ARG A 159 4.48 -2.96 12.29
C ARG A 159 3.86 -4.00 13.21
N ILE A 160 4.65 -4.59 14.09
CA ILE A 160 4.16 -5.09 15.38
C ILE A 160 4.92 -4.34 16.47
N LEU A 161 4.21 -3.45 17.17
CA LEU A 161 4.70 -2.71 18.32
C LEU A 161 4.20 -3.37 19.60
N SER A 162 5.10 -3.71 20.51
CA SER A 162 4.78 -3.94 21.92
C SER A 162 5.68 -3.07 22.80
N SER A 163 5.11 -1.94 23.26
CA SER A 163 5.50 -1.16 24.44
C SER A 163 6.90 -1.39 25.04
N GLU A 164 7.88 -0.58 24.66
CA GLU A 164 8.53 0.41 25.53
C GLU A 164 9.63 1.17 24.77
N ALA A 165 9.74 2.49 25.03
CA ALA A 165 10.69 3.41 24.41
C ALA A 165 11.15 4.45 25.46
N PRO A 166 12.25 5.19 25.28
CA PRO A 166 13.08 5.33 24.07
C PRO A 166 14.60 5.16 24.33
N VAL A 167 15.44 5.47 23.33
CA VAL A 167 16.57 6.44 23.43
C VAL A 167 17.27 6.60 22.06
N TYR A 168 17.62 7.84 21.71
CA TYR A 168 18.50 8.17 20.56
C TYR A 168 19.95 7.75 20.83
N LEU A 169 20.72 7.40 19.79
CA LEU A 169 22.07 7.98 19.64
C LEU A 169 22.61 7.91 18.20
N SER A 170 23.56 8.79 17.91
CA SER A 170 24.30 8.87 16.65
C SER A 170 25.36 7.76 16.52
N LEU A 171 25.58 7.28 15.30
CA LEU A 171 26.73 6.44 14.96
C LEU A 171 27.94 7.31 14.66
N SER A 172 28.98 7.20 15.49
CA SER A 172 30.29 7.82 15.27
C SER A 172 31.33 6.80 14.75
N LEU A 173 32.47 7.30 14.28
CA LEU A 173 33.53 6.53 13.60
C LEU A 173 34.08 5.31 14.39
N ALA A 174 33.83 5.23 15.70
CA ALA A 174 34.36 4.17 16.58
C ALA A 174 33.88 2.74 16.24
N THR A 175 32.78 2.60 15.49
CA THR A 175 32.22 1.28 15.12
C THR A 175 33.09 0.55 14.09
N LEU A 176 33.69 1.27 13.13
CA LEU A 176 34.52 0.68 12.06
C LEU A 176 35.79 0.01 12.63
N THR A 177 36.46 0.64 13.59
CA THR A 177 37.69 0.12 14.21
C THR A 177 37.46 -1.15 15.06
N LYS A 178 36.21 -1.48 15.42
CA LYS A 178 35.87 -2.73 16.11
C LYS A 178 35.59 -3.90 15.17
N LEU A 179 35.27 -3.65 13.90
CA LEU A 179 35.02 -4.72 12.93
C LEU A 179 36.32 -5.49 12.62
N ASN A 180 37.43 -4.75 12.49
CA ASN A 180 38.73 -5.27 12.06
C ASN A 180 39.62 -5.85 13.18
N ARG A 181 39.01 -6.38 14.27
CA ARG A 181 39.74 -6.99 15.39
C ARG A 181 39.19 -8.35 15.86
N ASN A 182 38.04 -8.79 15.35
CA ASN A 182 37.40 -10.05 15.77
C ASN A 182 37.39 -11.12 14.65
N LEU A 183 38.01 -10.85 13.49
CA LEU A 183 38.18 -11.85 12.42
C LEU A 183 39.36 -12.80 12.67
N ASP A 184 40.39 -12.36 13.39
CA ASP A 184 41.61 -13.15 13.65
C ASP A 184 41.43 -14.27 14.70
N GLU A 185 40.37 -14.25 15.53
CA GLU A 185 40.16 -15.26 16.58
C GLU A 185 39.40 -16.52 16.13
N ILE A 186 38.90 -16.58 14.89
CA ILE A 186 38.06 -17.69 14.40
C ILE A 186 38.86 -18.77 13.65
N LEU A 187 40.10 -18.48 13.22
CA LEU A 187 40.92 -19.40 12.42
C LEU A 187 42.36 -19.54 12.94
N ILE A 188 42.65 -20.56 13.77
CA ILE A 188 43.89 -21.37 13.81
C ILE A 188 43.82 -22.41 14.96
N PRO A 189 44.32 -23.67 14.80
CA PRO A 189 44.30 -24.68 15.87
C PRO A 189 45.26 -24.40 17.05
N ARG A 190 44.94 -24.95 18.23
CA ARG A 190 45.70 -24.76 19.49
C ARG A 190 47.17 -25.25 19.42
N GLY A 191 48.11 -24.32 19.29
CA GLY A 191 49.57 -24.58 19.33
C GLY A 191 50.34 -23.85 20.45
N LYS A 192 50.70 -24.57 21.52
CA LYS A 192 51.78 -24.28 22.51
C LYS A 192 52.13 -22.81 22.90
N ARG A 193 51.62 -22.42 24.09
CA ARG A 193 52.35 -21.84 25.26
C ARG A 193 52.78 -20.35 25.35
N LYS A 194 52.54 -19.82 26.57
CA LYS A 194 53.28 -18.81 27.39
C LYS A 194 53.16 -17.30 27.05
N GLY A 195 52.70 -16.51 28.02
CA GLY A 195 52.97 -15.05 28.10
C GLY A 195 52.16 -14.24 29.13
N ILE A 196 52.69 -14.04 30.34
CA ILE A 196 52.63 -12.82 31.22
C ILE A 196 51.40 -11.87 31.03
N ARG A 197 50.38 -11.79 31.90
CA ARG A 197 50.32 -11.29 33.31
C ARG A 197 50.40 -9.74 33.47
N GLN A 198 49.26 -9.05 33.76
CA GLN A 198 49.08 -7.93 34.73
C GLN A 198 47.61 -7.40 34.74
N THR A 199 46.85 -7.49 35.85
CA THR A 199 46.51 -6.44 36.88
C THR A 199 45.66 -5.25 36.38
N CYS A 200 44.62 -4.74 37.08
CA CYS A 200 44.06 -5.06 38.41
C CYS A 200 42.61 -4.52 38.58
N GLY A 201 41.85 -5.10 39.55
CA GLY A 201 40.97 -4.43 40.55
C GLY A 201 39.79 -3.51 40.13
N THR A 202 38.69 -3.34 40.88
CA THR A 202 38.18 -3.90 42.16
C THR A 202 36.64 -3.82 42.17
N LYS A 203 35.90 -4.92 42.35
CA LYS A 203 35.19 -5.34 43.60
C LYS A 203 34.31 -4.29 44.33
N PHE A 204 33.02 -4.61 44.49
CA PHE A 204 32.24 -4.44 45.74
C PHE A 204 31.26 -5.63 45.95
N LYS A 205 30.57 -5.71 47.11
CA LYS A 205 29.90 -6.92 47.70
C LYS A 205 28.97 -6.49 48.88
N PRO A 206 28.12 -7.33 49.54
CA PRO A 206 27.06 -8.25 49.06
C PRO A 206 25.81 -8.34 50.03
N ALA A 207 25.01 -9.42 49.93
CA ALA A 207 24.00 -9.95 50.90
C ALA A 207 22.60 -9.26 50.94
N ARG A 208 21.48 -9.87 51.37
CA ARG A 208 21.18 -11.16 52.10
C ARG A 208 20.12 -11.99 51.32
N LEU A 209 20.07 -13.34 51.27
CA LEU A 209 20.03 -14.46 52.26
C LEU A 209 18.58 -14.91 52.66
N GLY A 210 18.20 -16.17 52.39
CA GLY A 210 16.91 -16.81 52.78
C GLY A 210 16.27 -17.67 51.67
N ASN A 211 16.66 -18.93 51.37
CA ASN A 211 16.71 -20.19 52.14
C ASN A 211 15.37 -20.97 52.16
N TRP A 212 15.30 -22.13 51.47
CA TRP A 212 14.77 -23.46 51.90
C TRP A 212 14.76 -24.46 50.73
N ASN A 213 14.62 -25.78 50.98
CA ASN A 213 14.85 -26.87 50.00
C ASN A 213 14.03 -28.15 50.34
N LYS A 214 13.93 -29.09 49.39
CA LYS A 214 13.11 -30.34 49.31
C LYS A 214 11.66 -30.10 48.88
N THR A 215 11.10 -30.88 47.94
CA THR A 215 10.73 -32.30 48.20
C THR A 215 10.59 -33.17 46.93
N LEU A 216 11.07 -34.43 47.06
CA LEU A 216 10.85 -35.64 46.24
C LEU A 216 11.20 -35.68 44.74
N SER A 217 11.92 -36.76 44.40
CA SER A 217 12.14 -37.30 43.07
C SER A 217 11.51 -38.70 42.93
N LYS A 218 10.93 -38.99 41.76
CA LYS A 218 10.47 -40.28 41.17
C LYS A 218 9.73 -39.89 39.87
N LEU A 219 9.83 -40.56 38.73
CA LEU A 219 10.54 -41.77 38.31
C LEU A 219 11.33 -41.52 36.99
N VAL A 220 12.08 -42.51 36.52
CA VAL A 220 12.94 -42.44 35.32
C VAL A 220 12.49 -43.53 34.34
N GLN A 221 12.39 -43.23 33.04
CA GLN A 221 12.97 -44.01 31.92
C GLN A 221 12.63 -43.41 30.53
N SER A 222 13.40 -43.84 29.52
CA SER A 222 13.53 -43.22 28.19
C SER A 222 13.08 -44.20 27.07
N PRO A 223 13.12 -43.85 25.76
CA PRO A 223 12.34 -44.53 24.71
C PRO A 223 13.05 -45.74 24.08
N PRO A 224 12.49 -46.28 22.99
CA PRO A 224 13.29 -46.45 21.76
C PRO A 224 12.63 -45.87 20.48
N ASP A 225 13.43 -45.79 19.43
CA ASP A 225 13.15 -45.20 18.10
C ASP A 225 12.29 -46.09 17.17
N ILE A 226 11.88 -45.51 16.03
CA ILE A 226 11.87 -46.14 14.69
C ILE A 226 11.99 -45.03 13.62
N ASN A 227 12.58 -45.34 12.46
CA ASN A 227 12.95 -44.39 11.40
C ASN A 227 12.74 -45.02 10.01
N ALA A 228 12.80 -44.22 8.93
CA ALA A 228 12.64 -44.58 7.49
C ALA A 228 11.20 -44.92 7.01
N SER A 229 10.79 -44.72 5.73
CA SER A 229 11.27 -43.89 4.59
C SER A 229 10.27 -43.97 3.39
N TYR A 230 10.24 -42.96 2.49
CA TYR A 230 9.94 -42.94 1.02
C TYR A 230 9.05 -44.05 0.37
N ASP A 231 8.15 -43.84 -0.61
CA ASP A 231 8.02 -42.86 -1.73
C ASP A 231 6.54 -42.89 -2.28
N PRO A 232 6.03 -41.95 -3.13
CA PRO A 232 4.60 -41.86 -3.49
C PRO A 232 4.21 -42.46 -4.88
N PHE A 233 2.96 -42.16 -5.30
CA PHE A 233 2.29 -42.48 -6.58
C PHE A 233 1.89 -43.93 -6.90
N LYS A 234 0.57 -44.19 -6.89
CA LYS A 234 -0.11 -44.92 -7.99
C LYS A 234 -1.59 -44.53 -8.11
N LYS A 235 -2.17 -44.78 -9.30
CA LYS A 235 -3.48 -44.25 -9.74
C LYS A 235 -4.63 -45.24 -9.53
N GLY A 236 -5.77 -44.72 -9.05
CA GLY A 236 -7.00 -44.66 -9.86
C GLY A 236 -8.03 -45.80 -9.81
N SER A 237 -9.26 -45.41 -10.22
CA SER A 237 -10.48 -46.18 -10.52
C SER A 237 -11.20 -46.95 -9.40
N GLY A 238 -12.53 -46.98 -9.49
CA GLY A 238 -13.43 -47.74 -8.59
C GLY A 238 -14.71 -47.00 -8.22
N CYS A 239 -15.77 -47.15 -9.04
CA CYS A 239 -17.13 -46.72 -8.66
C CYS A 239 -17.78 -47.75 -7.73
N PHE A 240 -18.71 -47.34 -6.87
CA PHE A 240 -19.88 -48.17 -6.50
C PHE A 240 -21.02 -47.32 -5.92
N GLU A 241 -22.25 -47.71 -6.23
CA GLU A 241 -23.48 -47.15 -5.67
C GLU A 241 -24.03 -47.97 -4.49
N GLN A 242 -24.95 -47.34 -3.75
CA GLN A 242 -26.01 -47.86 -2.88
C GLN A 242 -26.07 -49.38 -2.57
N HIS A 243 -26.20 -49.72 -1.27
CA HIS A 243 -27.46 -50.29 -0.76
C HIS A 243 -27.61 -50.21 0.78
N GLU A 244 -28.85 -50.35 1.26
CA GLU A 244 -29.26 -50.28 2.68
C GLU A 244 -28.88 -51.50 3.53
N LEU A 245 -28.91 -51.34 4.87
CA LEU A 245 -29.65 -52.25 5.77
C LEU A 245 -30.04 -51.58 7.11
N ARG A 246 -31.01 -52.14 7.84
CA ARG A 246 -31.74 -51.50 8.96
C ARG A 246 -31.68 -52.29 10.29
N ALA A 247 -32.23 -51.65 11.34
CA ALA A 247 -32.67 -52.16 12.66
C ALA A 247 -31.63 -52.05 13.81
N SER A 248 -32.01 -51.85 15.08
CA SER A 248 -33.33 -52.04 15.73
C SER A 248 -33.75 -50.91 16.71
N ASN A 249 -35.03 -50.92 17.11
CA ASN A 249 -35.63 -50.11 18.19
C ASN A 249 -35.25 -50.70 19.59
N SER A 250 -35.66 -50.22 20.79
CA SER A 250 -36.85 -49.45 21.23
C SER A 250 -36.70 -48.94 22.69
N ILE A 251 -37.82 -48.55 23.37
CA ILE A 251 -37.99 -48.19 24.82
C ILE A 251 -37.61 -46.72 25.16
N PHE A 252 -38.50 -45.86 25.70
CA PHE A 252 -39.97 -45.89 25.86
C PHE A 252 -40.52 -44.44 26.06
N ALA A 253 -41.80 -44.16 25.77
CA ALA A 253 -42.43 -42.84 26.01
C ALA A 253 -43.93 -42.89 26.43
N LYS A 254 -44.37 -41.89 27.22
CA LYS A 254 -45.73 -41.58 27.74
C LYS A 254 -45.71 -40.10 28.22
N ILE A 255 -46.77 -39.28 28.34
CA ILE A 255 -48.21 -39.23 27.95
C ILE A 255 -48.53 -37.72 27.82
N ARG A 256 -49.02 -37.15 26.71
CA ARG A 256 -50.37 -37.15 26.07
C ARG A 256 -51.40 -36.13 26.63
N THR A 257 -51.83 -35.21 25.75
CA THR A 257 -53.17 -34.55 25.58
C THR A 257 -53.61 -33.29 26.36
N MET A 258 -54.43 -32.47 25.65
CA MET A 258 -55.22 -31.26 26.01
C MET A 258 -54.45 -29.91 26.16
N GLY A 259 -54.92 -28.75 25.65
CA GLY A 259 -55.97 -28.51 24.62
C GLY A 259 -56.52 -27.06 24.54
N LEU A 260 -56.60 -26.47 23.32
CA LEU A 260 -57.33 -25.23 22.92
C LEU A 260 -56.79 -23.87 23.49
N PRO A 261 -57.22 -22.69 22.97
CA PRO A 261 -57.30 -22.28 21.56
C PRO A 261 -56.68 -20.86 21.27
N ARG A 262 -56.68 -20.43 19.99
CA ARG A 262 -56.46 -19.02 19.57
C ARG A 262 -57.78 -18.22 19.58
N ILE A 263 -57.72 -16.88 19.67
CA ILE A 263 -58.51 -15.92 18.86
C ILE A 263 -57.96 -14.46 19.01
N SER A 264 -58.54 -13.51 18.29
CA SER A 264 -57.94 -12.32 17.67
C SER A 264 -58.03 -10.97 18.41
N SER A 265 -57.47 -9.95 17.71
CA SER A 265 -58.04 -8.61 17.46
C SER A 265 -57.83 -7.44 18.43
N ALA A 266 -56.93 -6.54 17.98
CA ALA A 266 -57.14 -5.11 17.74
C ALA A 266 -57.44 -4.12 18.89
N CYS A 267 -56.73 -2.99 18.87
CA CYS A 267 -57.22 -1.69 19.36
C CYS A 267 -56.60 -0.54 18.54
N ARG A 268 -57.14 0.69 18.63
CA ARG A 268 -56.71 1.86 17.84
C ARG A 268 -56.41 3.08 18.72
N HIS A 269 -55.43 3.88 18.30
CA HIS A 269 -55.34 5.36 18.38
C HIS A 269 -55.36 6.10 19.75
N PHE A 270 -54.20 6.70 20.08
CA PHE A 270 -54.00 8.12 20.46
C PHE A 270 -54.68 8.66 21.78
N PRO A 271 -54.43 9.92 22.22
CA PRO A 271 -53.32 10.31 23.13
C PRO A 271 -53.88 11.18 24.31
N PRO A 272 -53.23 12.23 24.89
CA PRO A 272 -51.82 12.65 25.00
C PRO A 272 -51.35 12.93 26.48
N GLU A 273 -50.13 13.47 26.66
CA GLU A 273 -49.65 14.43 27.71
C GLU A 273 -49.89 14.15 29.24
N THR A 274 -49.04 14.50 30.24
CA THR A 274 -47.70 15.15 30.30
C THR A 274 -47.02 14.89 31.67
N GLU A 275 -45.67 14.94 31.67
CA GLU A 275 -44.76 15.43 32.73
C GLU A 275 -44.50 14.73 34.11
N ILE A 276 -43.18 14.62 34.40
CA ILE A 276 -42.44 14.85 35.67
C ILE A 276 -42.45 13.79 36.82
N ALA A 277 -41.25 13.17 36.99
CA ALA A 277 -40.52 12.78 38.22
C ALA A 277 -41.15 11.86 39.31
N SER A 278 -40.40 10.99 40.03
CA SER A 278 -39.04 10.45 39.84
C SER A 278 -38.73 9.31 40.84
N GLY A 279 -38.02 8.26 40.41
CA GLY A 279 -37.23 7.41 41.32
C GLY A 279 -37.83 6.04 41.74
N PRO A 280 -37.02 5.14 42.33
CA PRO A 280 -36.23 4.25 41.48
C PRO A 280 -36.20 2.76 41.89
N ARG A 281 -36.17 1.88 40.89
CA ARG A 281 -35.58 0.53 40.89
C ARG A 281 -35.14 0.21 39.45
N ALA A 282 -34.11 -0.55 39.12
CA ALA A 282 -32.94 -1.12 39.78
C ALA A 282 -32.37 -2.08 38.71
N THR A 283 -31.29 -1.72 38.03
CA THR A 283 -30.64 -2.54 36.98
C THR A 283 -29.27 -3.03 37.47
N ASN A 284 -28.83 -4.18 36.96
CA ASN A 284 -27.57 -4.84 37.33
C ASN A 284 -27.25 -5.92 36.26
N PRO A 285 -25.99 -6.37 36.10
CA PRO A 285 -24.74 -5.64 36.25
C PRO A 285 -23.71 -5.94 35.13
N PHE A 286 -23.08 -4.90 34.56
CA PHE A 286 -21.70 -5.02 34.04
C PHE A 286 -20.96 -3.72 34.34
N SER A 287 -20.15 -3.74 35.41
CA SER A 287 -19.49 -2.56 35.97
C SER A 287 -18.09 -2.34 35.39
N SER A 288 -17.84 -1.14 34.89
CA SER A 288 -16.51 -0.66 34.53
C SER A 288 -15.55 -0.69 35.73
N VAL A 289 -14.35 -1.23 35.53
CA VAL A 289 -13.28 -1.22 36.54
C VAL A 289 -12.59 0.13 36.52
N PHE A 290 -13.05 1.07 37.36
CA PHE A 290 -12.36 2.33 37.60
C PHE A 290 -11.15 2.12 38.51
N VAL A 291 -9.94 2.19 37.94
CA VAL A 291 -8.69 2.28 38.71
C VAL A 291 -8.59 3.67 39.34
N ARG A 292 -8.82 3.76 40.66
CA ARG A 292 -8.53 4.97 41.44
C ARG A 292 -7.02 5.14 41.65
N ASN A 293 -6.35 5.84 40.75
CA ASN A 293 -5.05 6.45 41.04
C ASN A 293 -5.23 7.89 41.49
N GLY A 294 -4.78 8.19 42.71
CA GLY A 294 -4.88 9.52 43.32
C GLY A 294 -3.77 10.46 42.85
N ALA A 295 -3.97 11.10 41.70
CA ALA A 295 -3.18 12.25 41.26
C ALA A 295 -4.07 13.23 40.47
N SER A 296 -3.88 14.53 40.65
CA SER A 296 -4.61 15.57 39.91
C SER A 296 -4.04 15.76 38.51
N GLY A 297 -4.11 14.71 37.68
CA GLY A 297 -3.83 14.79 36.26
C GLY A 297 -5.04 15.36 35.51
N ALA A 298 -4.85 16.41 34.73
CA ALA A 298 -5.89 16.86 33.81
C ALA A 298 -6.16 15.77 32.78
N THR A 299 -7.41 15.34 32.63
CA THR A 299 -7.81 14.53 31.47
C THR A 299 -7.58 15.35 30.22
N LEU A 300 -6.58 14.95 29.42
CA LEU A 300 -6.33 15.50 28.09
C LEU A 300 -7.59 15.29 27.26
N ARG A 301 -8.42 16.33 27.14
CA ARG A 301 -9.58 16.32 26.27
C ARG A 301 -9.07 16.25 24.84
N PHE A 302 -9.17 15.07 24.25
CA PHE A 302 -9.00 14.89 22.82
C PHE A 302 -10.08 15.71 22.10
N ASP A 303 -9.65 16.70 21.33
CA ASP A 303 -10.52 17.57 20.54
C ASP A 303 -10.40 17.17 19.06
N PRO A 304 -11.42 16.51 18.47
CA PRO A 304 -11.39 16.09 17.06
C PRO A 304 -11.44 17.27 16.08
N PHE A 305 -11.71 18.48 16.57
CA PHE A 305 -11.76 19.72 15.81
C PHE A 305 -10.51 20.59 15.98
N LYS A 306 -9.50 20.12 16.74
CA LYS A 306 -8.22 20.82 16.86
C LYS A 306 -7.49 20.84 15.51
N VAL A 307 -7.15 22.03 15.04
CA VAL A 307 -6.33 22.23 13.83
C VAL A 307 -4.87 21.87 14.09
N PHE A 308 -4.29 21.12 13.16
CA PHE A 308 -2.87 20.84 13.04
C PHE A 308 -2.36 21.45 11.74
N THR A 309 -1.47 22.43 11.82
CA THR A 309 -0.83 23.07 10.66
C THR A 309 0.53 22.44 10.42
N ILE A 310 0.84 22.13 9.16
CA ILE A 310 2.18 21.73 8.71
C ILE A 310 2.62 22.62 7.54
N SER A 311 3.90 22.94 7.45
CA SER A 311 4.44 23.80 6.39
C SER A 311 5.85 23.41 5.93
N ALA A 312 6.15 23.82 4.69
CA ALA A 312 7.48 23.98 4.13
C ALA A 312 7.49 25.33 3.36
N ASP A 313 8.57 25.68 2.67
CA ASP A 313 8.59 26.93 1.90
C ASP A 313 7.48 26.92 0.85
N ASN A 314 6.72 28.01 0.72
CA ASN A 314 5.64 28.13 -0.27
C ASN A 314 4.55 27.03 -0.22
N ILE A 315 4.41 26.27 0.88
CA ILE A 315 3.28 25.34 1.08
C ILE A 315 2.89 25.24 2.56
N THR A 316 1.62 25.52 2.87
CA THR A 316 1.06 25.38 4.22
C THR A 316 -0.25 24.60 4.18
N ALA A 317 -0.30 23.45 4.83
CA ALA A 317 -1.47 22.57 4.92
C ALA A 317 -2.04 22.55 6.34
N LYS A 318 -3.37 22.46 6.47
CA LYS A 318 -4.06 22.35 7.77
C LYS A 318 -4.97 21.13 7.79
N PHE A 319 -4.96 20.40 8.91
CA PHE A 319 -5.71 19.16 9.11
C PHE A 319 -6.51 19.18 10.42
N ILE A 320 -7.54 18.36 10.53
CA ILE A 320 -8.22 18.05 11.81
C ILE A 320 -8.39 16.53 12.01
N PRO A 321 -8.39 16.03 13.26
CA PRO A 321 -8.55 14.60 13.53
C PRO A 321 -9.90 13.98 13.13
N TYR A 322 -10.96 14.78 13.00
CA TYR A 322 -12.26 14.32 12.49
C TYR A 322 -12.16 13.93 11.00
N GLY A 323 -12.19 12.63 10.69
CA GLY A 323 -11.94 12.10 9.35
C GLY A 323 -10.48 12.23 8.86
N ALA A 324 -9.53 12.54 9.76
CA ALA A 324 -8.13 12.86 9.44
C ALA A 324 -7.95 13.93 8.33
N ARG A 325 -8.96 14.80 8.15
CA ARG A 325 -9.18 15.55 6.90
C ARG A 325 -8.27 16.76 6.70
N LEU A 326 -7.95 17.04 5.44
CA LEU A 326 -7.35 18.30 4.97
C LEU A 326 -8.43 19.40 4.90
N ILE A 327 -8.18 20.59 5.47
CA ILE A 327 -9.17 21.69 5.53
C ILE A 327 -8.73 22.97 4.77
N SER A 328 -7.44 23.11 4.51
CA SER A 328 -6.83 24.29 3.88
C SER A 328 -5.45 23.91 3.34
N LEU A 329 -5.12 24.32 2.12
CA LEU A 329 -3.82 24.09 1.48
C LEU A 329 -3.41 25.33 0.70
N LEU A 330 -2.46 26.09 1.25
CA LEU A 330 -1.92 27.31 0.68
C LEU A 330 -0.72 26.99 -0.22
N VAL A 331 -0.74 27.47 -1.46
CA VAL A 331 0.37 27.41 -2.44
C VAL A 331 0.41 28.72 -3.27
N PRO A 332 1.56 29.15 -3.82
CA PRO A 332 1.68 30.40 -4.56
C PRO A 332 1.07 30.33 -5.97
N ASP A 333 0.42 31.41 -6.39
CA ASP A 333 0.05 31.66 -7.79
C ASP A 333 1.22 32.15 -8.66
N ARG A 334 0.97 32.40 -9.96
CA ARG A 334 1.96 32.92 -10.92
C ARG A 334 2.66 34.22 -10.50
N ASN A 335 2.05 34.98 -9.58
CA ASN A 335 2.57 36.25 -9.06
C ASN A 335 3.17 36.11 -7.65
N GLY A 336 3.10 34.92 -7.04
CA GLY A 336 3.62 34.61 -5.71
C GLY A 336 2.61 34.80 -4.56
N ASN A 337 1.33 35.04 -4.81
CA ASN A 337 0.34 35.15 -3.73
C ASN A 337 -0.16 33.77 -3.29
N GLU A 338 -0.30 33.54 -1.98
CA GLU A 338 -0.83 32.28 -1.44
C GLU A 338 -2.34 32.12 -1.73
N GLN A 339 -2.71 31.16 -2.59
CA GLN A 339 -4.09 30.75 -2.82
C GLN A 339 -4.40 29.47 -2.02
N ASP A 340 -5.60 29.39 -1.42
CA ASP A 340 -6.07 28.15 -0.79
C ASP A 340 -6.79 27.30 -1.85
N VAL A 341 -6.15 26.23 -2.31
CA VAL A 341 -6.60 25.46 -3.50
C VAL A 341 -7.55 24.30 -3.18
N VAL A 342 -8.04 24.19 -1.93
CA VAL A 342 -8.98 23.14 -1.52
C VAL A 342 -10.28 23.68 -0.94
N VAL A 343 -11.38 22.97 -1.20
CA VAL A 343 -12.73 23.30 -0.69
C VAL A 343 -12.88 22.82 0.77
N GLY A 344 -13.73 23.49 1.55
CA GLY A 344 -13.97 23.13 2.94
C GLY A 344 -14.46 24.32 3.78
N TYR A 345 -14.13 24.32 5.07
CA TYR A 345 -14.59 25.31 6.04
C TYR A 345 -13.46 25.84 6.95
N ASP A 346 -13.49 27.14 7.27
CA ASP A 346 -12.55 27.77 8.20
C ASP A 346 -12.83 27.42 9.69
N ASP A 347 -14.08 27.09 10.06
CA ASP A 347 -14.41 26.52 11.38
C ASP A 347 -14.48 24.98 11.28
N PRO A 348 -13.55 24.25 11.92
CA PRO A 348 -13.57 22.79 12.02
C PRO A 348 -14.92 22.17 12.44
N ARG A 349 -15.76 22.88 13.21
CA ARG A 349 -17.07 22.35 13.65
C ARG A 349 -18.10 22.31 12.53
N GLN A 350 -17.89 23.05 11.44
CA GLN A 350 -18.81 23.04 10.30
C GLN A 350 -18.79 21.68 9.57
N TYR A 351 -17.67 20.95 9.58
CA TYR A 351 -17.57 19.60 9.00
C TYR A 351 -18.49 18.57 9.68
N LEU A 352 -18.76 18.70 10.99
CA LEU A 352 -19.74 17.84 11.67
C LEU A 352 -21.17 18.17 11.22
N LYS A 353 -21.49 19.46 11.00
CA LYS A 353 -22.81 19.86 10.48
C LYS A 353 -22.99 19.39 9.04
N ASP A 354 -21.96 19.54 8.21
CA ASP A 354 -21.94 19.04 6.84
C ASP A 354 -22.25 17.54 6.79
N THR A 355 -21.53 16.73 7.57
CA THR A 355 -21.78 15.28 7.73
C THR A 355 -23.24 14.98 8.13
N GLN A 356 -23.87 15.89 8.90
CA GLN A 356 -25.26 15.76 9.36
C GLN A 356 -26.31 16.32 8.38
N THR A 357 -25.92 16.97 7.27
CA THR A 357 -26.87 17.57 6.30
C THR A 357 -26.60 17.20 4.85
N SER A 358 -25.43 17.55 4.33
CA SER A 358 -25.09 17.48 2.90
C SER A 358 -24.08 16.37 2.60
N HIS A 359 -23.36 15.94 3.63
CA HIS A 359 -22.34 14.89 3.66
C HIS A 359 -21.42 14.96 2.44
N THR A 360 -20.70 16.07 2.30
CA THR A 360 -19.85 16.33 1.12
C THR A 360 -18.51 15.61 1.17
N TYR A 361 -18.16 14.99 2.30
CA TYR A 361 -16.88 14.33 2.57
C TYR A 361 -15.63 15.24 2.49
N PHE A 362 -15.79 16.57 2.37
CA PHE A 362 -14.70 17.52 2.10
C PHE A 362 -13.39 17.20 2.84
N GLY A 363 -12.37 16.80 2.06
CA GLY A 363 -10.98 16.63 2.45
C GLY A 363 -10.65 15.37 3.26
N ALA A 364 -11.61 14.48 3.50
CA ALA A 364 -11.50 13.39 4.47
C ALA A 364 -10.89 12.10 3.92
N VAL A 365 -10.36 11.26 4.82
CA VAL A 365 -10.02 9.86 4.51
C VAL A 365 -11.29 9.05 4.39
N ILE A 366 -11.47 8.44 3.23
CA ILE A 366 -12.57 7.54 2.93
C ILE A 366 -12.17 6.10 3.24
N GLY A 367 -13.11 5.32 3.80
CA GLY A 367 -12.89 3.92 4.14
C GLY A 367 -13.99 3.32 5.03
N ARG A 368 -13.98 2.00 5.27
CA ARG A 368 -12.92 1.05 4.91
C ARG A 368 -12.85 0.71 3.41
N ILE A 369 -13.95 0.90 2.68
CA ILE A 369 -14.03 0.78 1.22
C ILE A 369 -14.51 2.12 0.65
N ALA A 370 -13.72 2.71 -0.24
CA ALA A 370 -14.06 3.92 -0.97
C ALA A 370 -15.02 3.64 -2.13
N ASN A 371 -15.55 4.71 -2.73
CA ASN A 371 -16.57 4.65 -3.77
C ASN A 371 -17.76 3.72 -3.42
N ARG A 372 -18.32 3.02 -4.41
CA ARG A 372 -19.58 2.27 -4.33
C ARG A 372 -19.36 0.75 -4.23
N ILE A 373 -20.15 0.07 -3.40
CA ILE A 373 -20.32 -1.39 -3.38
C ILE A 373 -21.75 -1.76 -3.77
N LYS A 374 -21.86 -2.55 -4.84
CA LYS A 374 -23.12 -2.95 -5.47
C LYS A 374 -24.01 -3.72 -4.49
N ASN A 375 -25.29 -3.35 -4.45
CA ASN A 375 -26.30 -3.89 -3.54
C ASN A 375 -25.94 -3.86 -2.03
N GLY A 376 -24.88 -3.16 -1.61
CA GLY A 376 -24.39 -3.23 -0.21
C GLY A 376 -24.00 -4.66 0.20
N THR A 377 -23.45 -5.44 -0.74
CA THR A 377 -23.11 -6.84 -0.56
C THR A 377 -21.81 -7.20 -1.25
N PHE A 378 -21.07 -8.16 -0.70
CA PHE A 378 -19.96 -8.83 -1.37
C PHE A 378 -19.76 -10.24 -0.82
N GLU A 379 -19.13 -11.13 -1.60
CA GLU A 379 -18.70 -12.44 -1.14
C GLU A 379 -17.20 -12.41 -0.78
N LEU A 380 -16.81 -13.07 0.31
CA LEU A 380 -15.42 -13.30 0.69
C LEU A 380 -15.29 -14.68 1.33
N ASP A 381 -14.33 -15.48 0.87
CA ASP A 381 -14.06 -16.85 1.35
C ASP A 381 -15.32 -17.75 1.42
N GLY A 382 -16.22 -17.60 0.43
CA GLY A 382 -17.49 -18.35 0.34
C GLY A 382 -18.61 -17.85 1.27
N THR A 383 -18.44 -16.69 1.90
CA THR A 383 -19.40 -16.06 2.81
C THR A 383 -19.92 -14.76 2.23
N GLU A 384 -21.24 -14.62 2.10
CA GLU A 384 -21.90 -13.36 1.75
C GLU A 384 -21.91 -12.41 2.96
N TYR A 385 -21.46 -11.18 2.76
CA TYR A 385 -21.48 -10.10 3.73
C TYR A 385 -22.48 -9.02 3.29
N HIS A 386 -23.29 -8.54 4.22
CA HIS A 386 -24.20 -7.40 4.00
C HIS A 386 -23.70 -6.18 4.78
N ILE A 387 -23.62 -5.02 4.12
CA ILE A 387 -23.11 -3.76 4.67
C ILE A 387 -24.10 -2.60 4.41
N PRO A 388 -24.10 -1.50 5.20
CA PRO A 388 -25.16 -0.50 5.18
C PRO A 388 -25.35 0.20 3.83
N LYS A 389 -26.60 0.21 3.35
CA LYS A 389 -27.01 0.87 2.09
C LYS A 389 -27.29 2.36 2.30
N ASN A 390 -26.28 3.08 2.77
CA ASN A 390 -26.36 4.51 3.11
C ASN A 390 -26.82 5.40 1.95
N LYS A 391 -26.59 5.01 0.68
CA LYS A 391 -27.14 5.73 -0.48
C LYS A 391 -28.50 5.17 -0.88
N ASP A 392 -29.53 5.95 -0.55
CA ASP A 392 -30.96 5.77 -0.91
C ASP A 392 -31.57 4.40 -0.58
N GLY A 393 -30.93 3.60 0.29
CA GLY A 393 -31.33 2.22 0.56
C GLY A 393 -31.01 1.23 -0.56
N VAL A 394 -30.18 1.60 -1.54
CA VAL A 394 -29.86 0.78 -2.74
C VAL A 394 -28.47 0.14 -2.62
N TYR A 395 -27.44 0.96 -2.44
CA TYR A 395 -26.03 0.56 -2.42
C TYR A 395 -25.26 1.22 -1.28
N THR A 396 -24.06 0.69 -0.99
CA THR A 396 -23.13 1.30 -0.02
C THR A 396 -22.18 2.23 -0.74
N LEU A 397 -21.95 3.40 -0.14
CA LEU A 397 -21.04 4.45 -0.61
C LEU A 397 -20.06 4.81 0.51
N HIS A 398 -18.77 4.99 0.18
CA HIS A 398 -17.72 5.51 1.07
C HIS A 398 -17.60 4.83 2.46
N GLY A 399 -17.95 3.55 2.53
CA GLY A 399 -17.83 2.71 3.73
C GLY A 399 -19.11 2.51 4.55
N GLY A 400 -20.23 3.18 4.22
CA GLY A 400 -21.53 3.01 4.88
C GLY A 400 -21.96 4.16 5.78
N ASP A 401 -22.91 3.89 6.68
CA ASP A 401 -23.58 4.90 7.52
C ASP A 401 -22.60 5.74 8.37
N ILE A 402 -21.51 5.11 8.83
CA ILE A 402 -20.42 5.78 9.57
C ILE A 402 -19.07 5.33 9.02
N GLY A 403 -18.75 5.83 7.82
CA GLY A 403 -17.44 5.71 7.17
C GLY A 403 -16.30 6.40 7.94
N TYR A 404 -15.07 6.20 7.46
CA TYR A 404 -13.84 6.69 8.09
C TYR A 404 -13.76 8.23 8.20
N ASP A 405 -14.50 8.95 7.36
CA ASP A 405 -14.61 10.42 7.31
C ASP A 405 -15.30 11.00 8.55
N GLN A 406 -16.20 10.23 9.17
CA GLN A 406 -16.93 10.60 10.38
C GLN A 406 -16.24 10.15 11.66
N ARG A 407 -15.14 9.39 11.56
CA ARG A 407 -14.45 8.82 12.71
C ARG A 407 -13.52 9.86 13.34
N ASN A 408 -13.36 9.76 14.67
CA ASN A 408 -12.35 10.51 15.40
C ASN A 408 -11.02 9.74 15.35
N TRP A 409 -10.03 10.24 14.61
CA TRP A 409 -8.72 9.60 14.49
C TRP A 409 -7.76 10.05 15.60
N THR A 410 -7.03 9.12 16.21
CA THR A 410 -5.99 9.46 17.20
C THR A 410 -4.81 10.15 16.50
N VAL A 411 -4.32 11.26 17.05
CA VAL A 411 -3.10 11.90 16.53
C VAL A 411 -1.88 11.17 17.09
N LEU A 412 -1.22 10.37 16.25
CA LEU A 412 -0.09 9.52 16.62
C LEU A 412 1.24 10.31 16.62
N ALA A 413 1.41 11.22 15.66
CA ALA A 413 2.60 12.07 15.55
C ALA A 413 2.28 13.41 14.89
N SER A 414 3.05 14.44 15.22
CA SER A 414 3.03 15.74 14.52
C SER A 414 4.40 16.41 14.64
N THR A 415 4.87 16.99 13.53
CA THR A 415 6.09 17.78 13.37
C THR A 415 5.74 19.05 12.59
N PRO A 416 6.65 20.03 12.44
CA PRO A 416 6.39 21.23 11.66
C PRO A 416 5.98 20.98 10.19
N SER A 417 6.36 19.84 9.60
CA SER A 417 6.11 19.51 8.18
C SER A 417 5.35 18.19 7.97
N SER A 418 4.85 17.53 9.02
CA SER A 418 4.10 16.27 8.90
C SER A 418 3.16 16.02 10.07
N VAL A 419 2.05 15.33 9.81
CA VAL A 419 1.10 14.83 10.82
C VAL A 419 0.66 13.40 10.48
N THR A 420 0.57 12.54 11.48
CA THR A 420 0.08 11.17 11.36
C THR A 420 -1.12 10.97 12.27
N PHE A 421 -2.23 10.56 11.67
CA PHE A 421 -3.45 10.12 12.31
C PHE A 421 -3.54 8.59 12.31
N GLU A 422 -4.22 8.01 13.29
CA GLU A 422 -4.43 6.57 13.43
C GLU A 422 -5.89 6.24 13.80
N LEU A 423 -6.47 5.26 13.11
CA LEU A 423 -7.80 4.72 13.37
C LEU A 423 -7.71 3.21 13.53
N TYR A 424 -8.24 2.70 14.64
CA TYR A 424 -8.55 1.28 14.82
C TYR A 424 -10.02 1.05 14.51
N ASP A 425 -10.29 0.02 13.72
CA ASP A 425 -11.62 -0.34 13.25
C ASP A 425 -11.91 -1.82 13.50
N SER A 426 -12.67 -2.08 14.55
CA SER A 426 -13.06 -3.43 14.98
C SER A 426 -14.32 -3.91 14.23
N ALA A 427 -14.12 -4.40 13.00
CA ALA A 427 -15.18 -4.93 12.13
C ALA A 427 -16.46 -4.06 12.03
N SER A 428 -16.30 -2.73 11.89
CA SER A 428 -17.46 -1.83 11.83
C SER A 428 -18.15 -1.88 10.46
N GLN A 429 -19.37 -1.33 10.39
CA GLN A 429 -20.20 -1.32 9.17
C GLN A 429 -20.48 -2.72 8.59
N GLY A 430 -20.32 -3.80 9.37
CA GLY A 430 -20.52 -5.18 8.92
C GLY A 430 -19.36 -5.78 8.10
N ILE A 431 -18.29 -5.02 7.87
CA ILE A 431 -17.11 -5.48 7.12
C ILE A 431 -16.26 -6.37 8.04
N PRO A 432 -15.88 -7.60 7.63
CA PRO A 432 -15.21 -8.56 8.51
C PRO A 432 -13.83 -8.09 8.96
N GLY A 433 -13.35 -8.61 10.08
CA GLY A 433 -11.99 -8.39 10.56
C GLY A 433 -11.70 -7.00 11.15
N ASP A 434 -10.67 -6.98 11.99
CA ASP A 434 -10.14 -5.76 12.58
C ASP A 434 -9.09 -5.15 11.64
N VAL A 435 -9.08 -3.83 11.51
CA VAL A 435 -8.08 -3.07 10.75
C VAL A 435 -7.48 -1.97 11.61
N ILE A 436 -6.18 -1.77 11.52
CA ILE A 436 -5.51 -0.54 11.98
C ILE A 436 -5.03 0.25 10.76
N THR A 437 -5.46 1.50 10.66
CA THR A 437 -5.14 2.42 9.57
C THR A 437 -4.36 3.61 10.08
N GLN A 438 -3.30 4.01 9.39
CA GLN A 438 -2.57 5.25 9.64
C GLN A 438 -2.58 6.13 8.41
N ALA A 439 -3.06 7.37 8.56
CA ALA A 439 -3.04 8.41 7.54
C ALA A 439 -1.94 9.41 7.89
N THR A 440 -0.86 9.42 7.10
CA THR A 440 0.27 10.35 7.24
C THR A 440 0.25 11.37 6.11
N TYR A 441 0.32 12.64 6.49
CA TYR A 441 0.47 13.77 5.60
C TYR A 441 1.82 14.42 5.84
N SER A 442 2.49 14.87 4.78
CA SER A 442 3.70 15.68 4.89
C SER A 442 3.83 16.66 3.74
N VAL A 443 4.46 17.79 4.00
CA VAL A 443 4.78 18.79 2.98
C VAL A 443 6.29 18.99 2.87
N ASP A 444 6.80 19.12 1.64
CA ASP A 444 8.22 19.35 1.38
C ASP A 444 8.48 20.17 0.12
N THR A 445 9.67 20.80 0.08
CA THR A 445 10.24 21.55 -1.07
C THR A 445 11.59 20.96 -1.49
N LYS A 446 11.87 19.71 -1.13
CA LYS A 446 13.23 19.21 -1.21
C LYS A 446 13.56 18.70 -2.61
N ALA A 447 14.55 19.34 -3.23
CA ALA A 447 15.25 18.82 -4.41
C ALA A 447 15.65 17.35 -4.19
N THR A 448 15.00 16.45 -4.93
CA THR A 448 15.11 14.98 -4.86
C THR A 448 14.97 14.42 -6.28
N ALA A 449 15.34 13.16 -6.54
CA ALA A 449 15.21 12.58 -7.89
C ALA A 449 13.75 12.63 -8.41
N GLN A 450 12.78 12.51 -7.49
CA GLN A 450 11.34 12.56 -7.75
C GLN A 450 10.72 13.96 -7.58
N ASN A 451 11.53 14.99 -7.30
CA ASN A 451 11.15 16.40 -7.32
C ASN A 451 12.43 17.24 -7.55
N PRO A 452 12.99 17.23 -8.78
CA PRO A 452 14.35 17.75 -9.03
C PRO A 452 14.46 19.27 -8.84
N HIS A 453 13.36 20.00 -8.98
CA HIS A 453 13.31 21.46 -8.85
C HIS A 453 12.98 21.95 -7.43
N GLY A 454 12.63 21.04 -6.51
CA GLY A 454 12.22 21.43 -5.15
C GLY A 454 10.86 22.15 -5.10
N HIS A 455 9.96 21.83 -6.04
CA HIS A 455 8.61 22.37 -6.06
C HIS A 455 7.86 22.05 -4.76
N PRO A 456 6.98 22.94 -4.26
CA PRO A 456 6.18 22.65 -3.08
C PRO A 456 5.29 21.44 -3.32
N ARG A 457 5.36 20.45 -2.43
CA ARG A 457 4.73 19.14 -2.61
C ARG A 457 4.00 18.71 -1.35
N LEU A 458 2.74 18.29 -1.50
CA LEU A 458 2.00 17.53 -0.49
C LEU A 458 2.14 16.03 -0.80
N MET A 459 2.45 15.23 0.22
CA MET A 459 2.37 13.76 0.15
C MET A 459 1.25 13.28 1.09
N THR A 460 0.38 12.42 0.57
CA THR A 460 -0.65 11.69 1.33
C THR A 460 -0.27 10.21 1.34
N LYS A 461 -0.11 9.59 2.51
CA LYS A 461 0.17 8.17 2.66
C LYS A 461 -0.75 7.52 3.68
N MET A 462 -1.63 6.64 3.21
CA MET A 462 -2.50 5.81 4.03
C MET A 462 -1.98 4.37 4.02
N VAL A 463 -1.85 3.76 5.20
CA VAL A 463 -1.39 2.38 5.38
C VAL A 463 -2.38 1.66 6.29
N SER A 464 -2.95 0.55 5.83
CA SER A 464 -3.90 -0.27 6.60
C SER A 464 -3.44 -1.71 6.69
N GLN A 465 -3.36 -2.23 7.91
CA GLN A 465 -3.09 -3.64 8.18
C GLN A 465 -4.37 -4.32 8.66
N ALA A 466 -4.77 -5.40 7.98
CA ALA A 466 -5.76 -6.35 8.49
C ALA A 466 -5.14 -7.17 9.63
N LEU A 467 -5.88 -7.34 10.73
CA LEU A 467 -5.34 -7.85 12.01
C LEU A 467 -5.91 -9.20 12.45
N THR A 468 -7.13 -9.56 12.01
CA THR A 468 -7.80 -10.79 12.50
C THR A 468 -8.39 -11.68 11.41
N HIS A 469 -8.78 -11.15 10.25
CA HIS A 469 -9.41 -11.89 9.16
C HIS A 469 -9.07 -11.26 7.80
N SER A 470 -9.29 -11.98 6.70
CA SER A 470 -9.47 -11.42 5.37
C SER A 470 -10.52 -10.29 5.39
N THR A 471 -10.26 -9.19 4.70
CA THR A 471 -11.19 -8.05 4.58
C THR A 471 -10.95 -7.27 3.30
N PRO A 472 -12.00 -6.71 2.65
CA PRO A 472 -11.80 -5.63 1.69
C PRO A 472 -11.26 -4.38 2.39
N ILE A 473 -10.28 -3.72 1.77
CA ILE A 473 -9.77 -2.40 2.11
C ILE A 473 -9.51 -1.64 0.82
N MET A 474 -10.14 -0.48 0.65
CA MET A 474 -9.85 0.47 -0.42
C MET A 474 -10.02 1.86 0.18
N LEU A 475 -8.94 2.63 0.30
CA LEU A 475 -8.96 3.96 0.90
C LEU A 475 -8.65 5.01 -0.15
N SER A 476 -9.18 6.23 0.04
CA SER A 476 -8.70 7.42 -0.65
C SER A 476 -8.82 8.67 0.23
N ASN A 477 -8.37 9.82 -0.29
CA ASN A 477 -8.66 11.13 0.30
C ASN A 477 -9.62 11.88 -0.63
N HIS A 478 -10.82 12.20 -0.13
CA HIS A 478 -11.82 12.94 -0.89
C HIS A 478 -11.50 14.45 -0.89
N ILE A 479 -10.31 14.81 -1.40
CA ILE A 479 -9.87 16.21 -1.50
C ILE A 479 -10.54 16.83 -2.72
N TYR A 480 -11.26 17.91 -2.45
CA TYR A 480 -11.88 18.75 -3.46
C TYR A 480 -10.97 19.93 -3.77
N TRP A 481 -10.56 20.04 -5.03
CA TRP A 481 -9.60 20.98 -5.57
C TRP A 481 -10.28 22.11 -6.35
N ASN A 482 -9.76 23.33 -6.21
CA ASN A 482 -10.00 24.45 -7.13
C ASN A 482 -8.68 25.21 -7.31
N LEU A 483 -8.02 25.02 -8.46
CA LEU A 483 -6.72 25.65 -8.72
C LEU A 483 -6.83 27.15 -9.05
N ASN A 484 -8.00 27.69 -9.42
CA ASN A 484 -8.20 29.14 -9.50
C ASN A 484 -8.42 29.81 -8.13
N GLY A 485 -8.41 29.07 -7.02
CA GLY A 485 -8.63 29.63 -5.68
C GLY A 485 -10.00 30.32 -5.54
N PHE A 486 -11.01 29.89 -6.29
CA PHE A 486 -12.33 30.53 -6.42
C PHE A 486 -12.31 31.95 -7.03
N GLN A 487 -11.29 32.29 -7.83
CA GLN A 487 -11.28 33.51 -8.64
C GLN A 487 -12.29 33.47 -9.81
N LYS A 488 -12.85 32.30 -10.12
CA LYS A 488 -13.98 32.09 -11.04
C LYS A 488 -15.04 31.19 -10.38
N PRO A 489 -16.32 31.25 -10.80
CA PRO A 489 -17.39 30.41 -10.21
C PRO A 489 -17.25 28.91 -10.50
N THR A 490 -16.63 28.54 -11.63
CA THR A 490 -16.44 27.13 -12.03
C THR A 490 -15.03 26.89 -12.57
N VAL A 491 -14.61 25.63 -12.58
CA VAL A 491 -13.33 25.18 -13.16
C VAL A 491 -13.42 24.93 -14.67
N LEU A 492 -14.64 24.87 -15.24
CA LEU A 492 -14.90 24.31 -16.58
C LEU A 492 -14.09 24.97 -17.71
N ASN A 493 -14.04 26.30 -17.72
CA ASN A 493 -13.38 27.09 -18.78
C ASN A 493 -11.98 27.59 -18.37
N ASP A 494 -11.51 27.20 -17.18
CA ASP A 494 -10.28 27.70 -16.56
C ASP A 494 -9.21 26.61 -16.38
N THR A 495 -9.64 25.40 -16.02
CA THR A 495 -8.72 24.31 -15.68
C THR A 495 -8.49 23.39 -16.87
N TRP A 496 -7.23 23.28 -17.27
CA TRP A 496 -6.73 22.24 -18.17
C TRP A 496 -6.37 20.99 -17.36
N LEU A 497 -6.64 19.81 -17.92
CA LEU A 497 -6.44 18.49 -17.33
C LEU A 497 -5.84 17.54 -18.37
N GLN A 498 -4.84 16.76 -17.98
CA GLN A 498 -4.32 15.60 -18.72
C GLN A 498 -4.30 14.37 -17.81
N MET A 499 -4.69 13.22 -18.34
CA MET A 499 -4.53 11.90 -17.71
C MET A 499 -3.81 10.95 -18.69
N PRO A 500 -2.46 11.01 -18.78
CA PRO A 500 -1.71 10.38 -19.89
C PRO A 500 -1.64 8.84 -19.81
N LEU A 501 -2.14 8.23 -18.73
CA LEU A 501 -2.17 6.77 -18.52
C LEU A 501 -3.61 6.22 -18.44
N SER A 502 -4.61 6.99 -18.86
CA SER A 502 -6.03 6.65 -18.64
C SER A 502 -6.83 6.57 -19.93
N GLU A 503 -6.49 5.56 -20.74
CA GLU A 503 -7.25 5.19 -21.95
C GLU A 503 -8.56 4.46 -21.61
N ARG A 504 -8.77 4.05 -20.35
CA ARG A 504 -9.90 3.22 -19.91
C ARG A 504 -10.54 3.70 -18.61
N PHE A 505 -11.81 3.38 -18.42
CA PHE A 505 -12.56 3.67 -17.19
C PHE A 505 -13.58 2.55 -16.86
N ILE A 506 -13.93 2.42 -15.58
CA ILE A 506 -14.96 1.46 -15.13
C ILE A 506 -16.33 1.98 -15.57
N ALA A 507 -17.10 1.14 -16.28
CA ALA A 507 -18.43 1.50 -16.74
C ALA A 507 -19.47 1.32 -15.63
N THR A 508 -20.44 2.23 -15.58
CA THR A 508 -21.47 2.27 -14.53
C THR A 508 -22.88 2.18 -15.11
N ASP A 509 -23.86 1.94 -14.26
CA ASP A 509 -25.29 1.96 -14.58
C ASP A 509 -25.92 3.35 -14.34
N SER A 510 -27.24 3.46 -14.52
CA SER A 510 -27.97 4.72 -14.37
C SER A 510 -28.00 5.28 -12.93
N ILE A 511 -27.57 4.52 -11.93
CA ILE A 511 -27.39 4.96 -10.54
C ILE A 511 -25.90 5.08 -10.14
N GLN A 512 -25.01 5.09 -11.15
CA GLN A 512 -23.56 5.24 -11.06
C GLN A 512 -22.84 4.06 -10.37
N VAL A 513 -23.50 2.90 -10.22
CA VAL A 513 -22.87 1.68 -9.68
C VAL A 513 -22.21 0.90 -10.82
N PRO A 514 -21.02 0.29 -10.63
CA PRO A 514 -20.36 -0.48 -11.68
C PRO A 514 -21.25 -1.56 -12.30
N ASN A 515 -21.30 -1.60 -13.63
CA ASN A 515 -22.17 -2.52 -14.36
C ASN A 515 -21.49 -3.90 -14.59
N GLY A 516 -20.16 -3.93 -14.65
CA GLY A 516 -19.31 -5.12 -14.86
C GLY A 516 -18.31 -4.94 -16.01
N ASP A 517 -18.56 -3.97 -16.89
CA ASP A 517 -17.78 -3.65 -18.08
C ASP A 517 -16.68 -2.60 -17.81
N ILE A 518 -15.71 -2.56 -18.73
CA ILE A 518 -14.65 -1.55 -18.77
C ILE A 518 -14.72 -0.88 -20.15
N SER A 519 -14.87 0.44 -20.18
CA SER A 519 -14.97 1.23 -21.41
C SER A 519 -13.65 1.92 -21.74
N THR A 520 -13.43 2.18 -23.03
CA THR A 520 -12.29 2.97 -23.53
C THR A 520 -12.71 4.43 -23.77
N VAL A 521 -11.82 5.39 -23.54
CA VAL A 521 -12.16 6.82 -23.63
C VAL A 521 -12.44 7.28 -25.07
N ASP A 522 -11.82 6.64 -26.07
CA ASP A 522 -12.00 6.91 -27.50
C ASP A 522 -13.40 6.54 -28.02
N SER A 523 -14.07 5.58 -27.36
CA SER A 523 -15.42 5.12 -27.70
C SER A 523 -16.54 6.07 -27.26
N THR A 524 -16.21 7.12 -26.51
CA THR A 524 -17.19 8.05 -25.93
C THR A 524 -17.57 9.17 -26.91
N ASP A 525 -18.79 9.71 -26.79
CA ASP A 525 -19.27 10.74 -27.72
C ASP A 525 -18.37 11.98 -27.69
N HIS A 526 -17.98 12.44 -28.88
CA HIS A 526 -16.96 13.50 -29.09
C HIS A 526 -15.64 13.27 -28.33
N GLN A 527 -15.32 12.02 -27.96
CA GLN A 527 -14.19 11.66 -27.09
C GLN A 527 -14.25 12.41 -25.75
N SER A 528 -15.44 12.57 -25.19
CA SER A 528 -15.69 13.38 -23.99
C SER A 528 -14.87 12.93 -22.78
N MET A 529 -14.62 11.63 -22.64
CA MET A 529 -13.79 11.08 -21.57
C MET A 529 -12.28 11.11 -21.86
N ASP A 530 -11.83 11.42 -23.09
CA ASP A 530 -10.41 11.37 -23.43
C ASP A 530 -9.64 12.61 -22.91
N PHE A 531 -8.81 12.38 -21.90
CA PHE A 531 -7.87 13.35 -21.34
C PHE A 531 -6.39 12.98 -21.60
N THR A 532 -6.10 11.97 -22.43
CA THR A 532 -4.72 11.46 -22.67
C THR A 532 -3.79 12.54 -23.22
N SER A 533 -4.26 13.29 -24.23
CA SER A 533 -3.55 14.41 -24.86
C SER A 533 -3.73 15.75 -24.15
N GLY A 534 -4.64 15.81 -23.16
CA GLY A 534 -4.90 16.97 -22.31
C GLY A 534 -5.84 18.03 -22.93
N LYS A 535 -6.82 18.48 -22.15
CA LYS A 535 -7.84 19.45 -22.59
C LYS A 535 -8.42 20.29 -21.44
N ILE A 536 -9.09 21.39 -21.78
CA ILE A 536 -9.94 22.14 -20.85
C ILE A 536 -11.15 21.28 -20.46
N ILE A 537 -11.45 21.16 -19.16
CA ILE A 537 -12.43 20.19 -18.61
C ILE A 537 -13.84 20.40 -19.19
N GLY A 538 -14.24 21.65 -19.40
CA GLY A 538 -15.53 22.02 -19.98
C GLY A 538 -15.65 21.81 -21.50
N ARG A 539 -14.57 21.50 -22.23
CA ARG A 539 -14.56 21.46 -23.71
C ARG A 539 -15.63 20.54 -24.29
N ASP A 540 -15.73 19.33 -23.72
CA ASP A 540 -16.57 18.25 -24.24
C ASP A 540 -17.65 17.82 -23.23
N ILE A 541 -17.78 18.53 -22.10
CA ILE A 541 -18.57 18.06 -20.95
C ILE A 541 -20.04 17.81 -21.28
N GLN A 542 -20.61 18.53 -22.26
CA GLN A 542 -21.98 18.33 -22.73
C GLN A 542 -22.24 16.97 -23.41
N TYR A 543 -21.19 16.26 -23.85
CA TYR A 543 -21.25 14.95 -24.50
C TYR A 543 -20.99 13.79 -23.51
N THR A 544 -21.18 14.03 -22.21
CA THR A 544 -21.07 13.01 -21.14
C THR A 544 -22.43 12.47 -20.68
N GLN A 545 -23.53 12.93 -21.28
CA GLN A 545 -24.89 12.51 -20.92
C GLN A 545 -25.03 10.98 -20.98
N GLY A 546 -25.36 10.36 -19.85
CA GLY A 546 -25.48 8.90 -19.73
C GLY A 546 -24.22 8.20 -19.18
N LEU A 547 -23.06 8.86 -19.16
CA LEU A 547 -21.82 8.35 -18.54
C LEU A 547 -21.79 8.56 -17.02
N VAL A 548 -22.70 9.41 -16.50
CA VAL A 548 -22.86 9.75 -15.07
C VAL A 548 -24.34 9.59 -14.66
N GLY A 549 -25.00 8.56 -15.18
CA GLY A 549 -26.45 8.37 -15.03
C GLY A 549 -27.24 9.46 -15.76
N SER A 550 -28.16 10.13 -15.06
CA SER A 550 -28.94 11.23 -15.63
C SER A 550 -28.18 12.56 -15.76
N ASP A 551 -27.05 12.70 -15.07
CA ASP A 551 -26.29 13.95 -15.04
C ASP A 551 -25.43 14.19 -16.29
N VAL A 552 -24.98 15.44 -16.43
CA VAL A 552 -23.95 15.88 -17.37
C VAL A 552 -22.75 16.31 -16.54
N GLY A 553 -21.58 15.78 -16.85
CA GLY A 553 -20.35 15.95 -16.07
C GLY A 553 -19.49 14.69 -16.06
N TYR A 554 -18.60 14.61 -15.07
CA TYR A 554 -17.74 13.45 -14.83
C TYR A 554 -17.87 13.02 -13.36
N ASP A 555 -18.04 11.72 -13.13
CA ASP A 555 -17.97 11.01 -11.84
C ASP A 555 -17.52 9.56 -12.08
N ASN A 556 -16.31 9.39 -12.62
CA ASN A 556 -15.89 8.12 -13.21
C ASN A 556 -14.53 7.67 -12.70
N CYS A 557 -14.38 6.36 -12.54
CA CYS A 557 -13.14 5.70 -12.11
C CYS A 557 -12.29 5.42 -13.35
N PHE A 558 -11.32 6.30 -13.60
CA PHE A 558 -10.33 6.14 -14.67
C PHE A 558 -9.25 5.15 -14.22
N ILE A 559 -8.96 4.15 -15.05
CA ILE A 559 -7.89 3.19 -14.83
C ILE A 559 -6.55 3.89 -15.10
N ILE A 560 -5.51 3.50 -14.35
CA ILE A 560 -4.13 3.96 -14.59
C ILE A 560 -3.37 2.79 -15.22
N ASP A 561 -3.42 2.72 -16.55
CA ASP A 561 -2.75 1.71 -17.36
C ASP A 561 -1.25 2.01 -17.44
N ARG A 562 -0.46 1.21 -16.71
CA ARG A 562 0.99 1.39 -16.60
C ARG A 562 1.71 0.51 -17.60
N ASP A 563 2.65 1.10 -18.33
CA ASP A 563 3.60 0.40 -19.19
C ASP A 563 4.36 -0.70 -18.39
N PRO A 564 4.52 -1.93 -18.91
CA PRO A 564 5.25 -3.01 -18.23
C PRO A 564 6.72 -2.71 -17.88
N THR A 565 7.31 -1.63 -18.40
CA THR A 565 8.65 -1.15 -18.04
C THR A 565 8.68 -0.40 -16.69
N TYR A 566 7.53 0.00 -16.13
CA TYR A 566 7.47 0.45 -14.74
C TYR A 566 7.81 -0.72 -13.80
N SER A 567 8.95 -0.61 -13.10
CA SER A 567 9.63 -1.74 -12.44
C SER A 567 8.93 -2.35 -11.21
N SER A 568 7.75 -1.84 -10.82
CA SER A 568 6.87 -2.49 -9.84
C SER A 568 5.40 -2.07 -9.98
N HIS A 569 4.49 -2.95 -9.55
CA HIS A 569 3.05 -2.69 -9.47
C HIS A 569 2.68 -1.57 -8.45
N ASP A 570 3.62 -1.20 -7.59
CA ASP A 570 3.49 -0.09 -6.61
C ASP A 570 4.29 1.17 -7.00
N ALA A 571 4.79 1.26 -8.24
CA ALA A 571 5.54 2.41 -8.71
C ALA A 571 4.69 3.70 -8.63
N LEU A 572 5.29 4.77 -8.07
CA LEU A 572 4.67 6.09 -7.99
C LEU A 572 4.76 6.78 -9.37
N VAL A 573 3.68 6.77 -10.14
CA VAL A 573 3.63 7.31 -11.51
C VAL A 573 2.74 8.55 -11.60
N THR A 574 3.14 9.55 -12.40
CA THR A 574 2.33 10.75 -12.67
C THR A 574 1.10 10.36 -13.50
N ALA A 575 -0.04 10.22 -12.84
CA ALA A 575 -1.29 9.77 -13.44
C ALA A 575 -2.17 10.93 -13.93
N LEU A 576 -2.05 12.12 -13.33
CA LEU A 576 -2.78 13.32 -13.75
C LEU A 576 -1.89 14.56 -13.71
N ARG A 577 -2.21 15.52 -14.58
CA ARG A 577 -1.69 16.90 -14.53
C ARG A 577 -2.84 17.88 -14.66
N LEU A 578 -2.82 18.95 -13.86
CA LEU A 578 -3.79 20.03 -13.96
C LEU A 578 -3.08 21.40 -13.97
N ASN A 579 -3.68 22.39 -14.60
CA ASN A 579 -3.35 23.80 -14.37
C ASN A 579 -4.57 24.71 -14.51
N SER A 580 -4.60 25.80 -13.74
CA SER A 580 -5.60 26.87 -13.86
C SER A 580 -5.02 28.03 -14.66
N SER A 581 -5.77 28.52 -15.65
CA SER A 581 -5.40 29.71 -16.42
C SER A 581 -5.35 30.97 -15.54
N SER A 582 -6.31 31.14 -14.64
CA SER A 582 -6.54 32.34 -13.83
C SER A 582 -5.39 32.61 -12.85
N THR A 583 -5.06 31.64 -12.00
CA THR A 583 -3.94 31.76 -11.06
C THR A 583 -2.61 31.37 -11.69
N GLY A 584 -2.61 30.60 -12.77
CA GLY A 584 -1.41 29.95 -13.30
C GLY A 584 -0.86 28.83 -12.42
N ILE A 585 -1.58 28.37 -11.40
CA ILE A 585 -1.14 27.24 -10.56
C ILE A 585 -1.27 25.95 -11.37
N SER A 586 -0.20 25.15 -11.39
CA SER A 586 -0.20 23.77 -11.87
C SER A 586 -0.05 22.75 -10.74
N MET A 587 -0.53 21.53 -10.95
CA MET A 587 -0.43 20.41 -10.03
C MET A 587 -0.24 19.10 -10.81
N ASP A 588 0.93 18.46 -10.65
CA ASP A 588 1.18 17.10 -11.09
C ASP A 588 0.84 16.13 -9.94
N ILE A 589 -0.03 15.15 -10.22
CA ILE A 589 -0.45 14.12 -9.27
C ILE A 589 0.21 12.80 -9.66
N ALA A 590 1.06 12.27 -8.77
CA ALA A 590 1.63 10.94 -8.91
C ALA A 590 1.14 9.99 -7.81
N THR A 591 0.88 8.73 -8.14
CA THR A 591 0.30 7.74 -7.20
C THR A 591 0.78 6.31 -7.47
N ASN A 592 0.69 5.44 -6.45
CA ASN A 592 0.82 3.98 -6.60
C ASN A 592 -0.53 3.29 -6.84
N GLN A 593 -1.65 4.01 -6.86
CA GLN A 593 -2.99 3.41 -7.00
C GLN A 593 -3.29 3.00 -8.46
N PRO A 594 -4.07 1.93 -8.71
CA PRO A 594 -4.33 1.41 -10.05
C PRO A 594 -5.48 2.15 -10.79
N ALA A 595 -6.15 3.09 -10.12
CA ALA A 595 -7.17 3.96 -10.70
C ALA A 595 -7.25 5.32 -9.97
N VAL A 596 -8.09 6.20 -10.50
CA VAL A 596 -8.47 7.48 -9.91
C VAL A 596 -9.96 7.74 -10.15
N GLN A 597 -10.74 8.04 -9.11
CA GLN A 597 -12.06 8.64 -9.30
C GLN A 597 -11.87 10.12 -9.64
N PHE A 598 -12.51 10.56 -10.72
CA PHE A 598 -12.53 11.96 -11.13
C PHE A 598 -13.96 12.48 -11.13
N PHE A 599 -14.25 13.40 -10.21
CA PHE A 599 -15.58 13.93 -9.96
C PHE A 599 -15.62 15.45 -10.08
N THR A 600 -16.63 15.97 -10.77
CA THR A 600 -16.75 17.42 -11.11
C THR A 600 -17.80 18.17 -10.29
N CYS A 601 -17.94 17.84 -9.01
CA CYS A 601 -18.78 18.56 -8.05
C CYS A 601 -20.25 18.70 -8.51
N LEU A 602 -20.82 17.59 -8.99
CA LEU A 602 -22.17 17.55 -9.57
C LEU A 602 -23.29 17.68 -8.53
N ASN A 603 -22.95 17.42 -7.26
CA ASN A 603 -23.77 17.56 -6.06
C ASN A 603 -23.73 18.96 -5.44
N MET A 604 -22.92 19.88 -5.97
CA MET A 604 -22.84 21.26 -5.50
C MET A 604 -23.87 22.12 -6.25
N ASP A 605 -24.53 23.04 -5.54
CA ASP A 605 -25.72 23.75 -6.01
C ASP A 605 -25.71 25.26 -5.72
N GLY A 606 -24.56 25.80 -5.29
CA GLY A 606 -24.43 27.22 -4.89
C GLY A 606 -24.97 27.53 -3.49
N THR A 607 -25.37 26.54 -2.67
CA THR A 607 -25.82 26.80 -1.28
C THR A 607 -24.69 26.84 -0.25
N ILE A 608 -23.56 26.19 -0.52
CA ILE A 608 -22.42 26.12 0.41
C ILE A 608 -21.50 27.34 0.20
N PRO A 609 -21.27 28.21 1.21
CA PRO A 609 -20.39 29.35 1.06
C PRO A 609 -18.93 28.95 0.86
N VAL A 610 -18.20 29.70 0.02
CA VAL A 610 -16.73 29.62 -0.08
C VAL A 610 -16.11 30.08 1.26
N LYS A 611 -14.94 29.54 1.63
CA LYS A 611 -14.29 29.89 2.92
C LYS A 611 -14.11 31.40 3.03
N PRO A 612 -14.46 32.05 4.15
CA PRO A 612 -14.15 33.46 4.39
C PRO A 612 -12.66 33.81 4.14
N SER A 613 -11.74 32.88 4.38
CA SER A 613 -10.31 33.02 4.07
C SER A 613 -9.95 32.96 2.57
N GLN A 614 -10.78 32.34 1.72
CA GLN A 614 -10.70 32.37 0.26
C GLN A 614 -11.36 33.65 -0.29
N VAL A 615 -12.57 33.99 0.17
CA VAL A 615 -13.26 35.25 -0.20
C VAL A 615 -12.37 36.46 0.10
N SER A 616 -11.69 36.47 1.25
CA SER A 616 -10.74 37.52 1.63
C SER A 616 -9.54 37.64 0.68
N ARG A 617 -9.01 36.53 0.14
CA ARG A 617 -7.92 36.54 -0.86
C ARG A 617 -8.36 37.13 -2.19
N ASN A 618 -9.62 36.92 -2.56
CA ASN A 618 -10.20 37.42 -3.81
C ASN A 618 -10.81 38.82 -3.67
N SER A 619 -10.44 39.58 -2.62
CA SER A 619 -10.92 40.95 -2.38
C SER A 619 -10.65 41.87 -3.59
N GLY A 620 -11.71 42.34 -4.25
CA GLY A 620 -11.64 43.20 -5.43
C GLY A 620 -11.76 42.48 -6.77
N ASN A 621 -11.93 41.15 -6.79
CA ASN A 621 -12.32 40.40 -7.99
C ASN A 621 -13.86 40.24 -8.01
N GLU A 622 -14.54 40.92 -8.93
CA GLU A 622 -16.01 40.86 -9.09
C GLU A 622 -16.51 39.52 -9.68
N GLU A 623 -15.63 38.71 -10.28
CA GLU A 623 -15.95 37.36 -10.79
C GLU A 623 -15.71 36.24 -9.75
N ALA A 624 -15.24 36.58 -8.54
CA ALA A 624 -14.93 35.59 -7.51
C ALA A 624 -16.18 34.88 -6.97
N ALA A 625 -16.06 33.57 -6.71
CA ALA A 625 -17.18 32.78 -6.23
C ALA A 625 -17.49 33.10 -4.75
N GLY A 626 -18.75 33.45 -4.46
CA GLY A 626 -19.26 33.53 -3.08
C GLY A 626 -19.67 32.16 -2.50
N PHE A 627 -20.05 31.23 -3.38
CA PHE A 627 -20.54 29.90 -3.05
C PHE A 627 -19.87 28.83 -3.93
N VAL A 628 -19.93 27.57 -3.49
CA VAL A 628 -19.45 26.41 -4.24
C VAL A 628 -20.54 26.00 -5.22
N GLU A 629 -20.39 26.45 -6.47
CA GLU A 629 -21.30 26.14 -7.57
C GLU A 629 -21.16 24.68 -8.05
N LYS A 630 -22.13 24.21 -8.86
CA LYS A 630 -21.93 23.01 -9.68
C LYS A 630 -20.71 23.23 -10.59
N TYR A 631 -19.81 22.25 -10.64
CA TYR A 631 -18.49 22.39 -11.29
C TYR A 631 -17.59 23.48 -10.68
N GLY A 632 -17.85 23.94 -9.45
CA GLY A 632 -17.01 24.86 -8.68
C GLY A 632 -15.68 24.25 -8.20
N CYS A 633 -15.51 22.94 -8.38
CA CYS A 633 -14.38 22.16 -7.88
C CYS A 633 -14.23 20.81 -8.60
N LEU A 634 -13.15 20.09 -8.27
CA LEU A 634 -12.85 18.73 -8.72
C LEU A 634 -12.51 17.87 -7.50
N ALA A 635 -13.20 16.74 -7.26
CA ALA A 635 -12.61 15.72 -6.39
C ALA A 635 -11.74 14.78 -7.26
N ILE A 636 -10.55 14.48 -6.75
CA ILE A 636 -9.58 13.60 -7.42
C ILE A 636 -9.08 12.62 -6.36
N GLU A 637 -9.50 11.37 -6.48
CA GLU A 637 -9.33 10.34 -5.46
C GLU A 637 -8.52 9.18 -6.05
N PRO A 638 -7.19 9.12 -5.85
CA PRO A 638 -6.40 7.95 -6.22
C PRO A 638 -6.90 6.73 -5.43
N GLU A 639 -7.36 5.67 -6.08
CA GLU A 639 -7.98 4.51 -5.42
C GLU A 639 -7.87 3.20 -6.22
N GLY A 640 -8.44 2.12 -5.68
CA GLY A 640 -8.59 0.85 -6.38
C GLY A 640 -9.70 0.90 -7.45
N TRP A 641 -9.90 -0.20 -8.18
CA TRP A 641 -11.02 -0.26 -9.13
C TRP A 641 -12.34 -0.41 -8.35
N ILE A 642 -13.33 0.41 -8.67
CA ILE A 642 -14.57 0.55 -7.91
C ILE A 642 -15.46 -0.71 -8.03
N ASP A 643 -16.07 -1.16 -6.92
CA ASP A 643 -16.79 -2.45 -6.83
C ASP A 643 -15.95 -3.71 -7.23
N SER A 644 -14.61 -3.61 -7.29
CA SER A 644 -13.73 -4.71 -7.72
C SER A 644 -13.83 -5.99 -6.87
N VAL A 645 -14.24 -5.87 -5.62
CA VAL A 645 -14.53 -7.03 -4.75
C VAL A 645 -15.64 -7.93 -5.33
N ASN A 646 -16.64 -7.33 -6.00
CA ASN A 646 -17.73 -8.04 -6.68
C ASN A 646 -17.40 -8.38 -8.14
N ASN A 647 -16.25 -7.95 -8.65
CA ASN A 647 -15.84 -8.11 -10.04
C ASN A 647 -14.48 -8.84 -10.16
N PRO A 648 -14.38 -10.10 -9.65
CA PRO A 648 -13.13 -10.86 -9.65
C PRO A 648 -12.54 -11.12 -11.04
N GLN A 649 -13.37 -11.08 -12.10
CA GLN A 649 -12.96 -11.21 -13.50
C GLN A 649 -11.96 -10.13 -13.95
N TRP A 650 -11.88 -9.00 -13.24
CA TRP A 650 -10.91 -7.93 -13.51
C TRP A 650 -9.51 -8.17 -12.92
N GLY A 651 -9.32 -9.26 -12.15
CA GLY A 651 -8.02 -9.62 -11.56
C GLY A 651 -7.56 -8.74 -10.38
N GLN A 652 -8.38 -7.80 -9.92
CA GLN A 652 -8.00 -6.80 -8.91
C GLN A 652 -8.08 -7.29 -7.44
N GLN A 653 -8.43 -8.55 -7.20
CA GLN A 653 -8.71 -9.07 -5.85
C GLN A 653 -7.52 -8.90 -4.88
N SER A 654 -6.27 -9.05 -5.34
CA SER A 654 -5.06 -8.79 -4.53
C SER A 654 -4.82 -7.32 -4.17
N ASN A 655 -5.55 -6.40 -4.80
CA ASN A 655 -5.44 -4.95 -4.65
C ASN A 655 -6.62 -4.38 -3.84
N VAL A 656 -7.50 -5.26 -3.32
CA VAL A 656 -8.65 -4.88 -2.48
C VAL A 656 -8.85 -5.82 -1.29
N ILE A 657 -8.57 -7.13 -1.39
CA ILE A 657 -8.63 -8.07 -0.26
C ILE A 657 -7.27 -8.17 0.43
N TYR A 658 -7.26 -7.95 1.74
CA TYR A 658 -6.09 -7.99 2.61
C TYR A 658 -6.35 -8.86 3.84
N SER A 659 -5.33 -9.57 4.34
CA SER A 659 -5.41 -10.45 5.52
C SER A 659 -4.23 -10.21 6.48
N PRO A 660 -4.19 -10.84 7.67
CA PRO A 660 -3.03 -10.78 8.57
C PRO A 660 -1.72 -11.30 7.96
N GLU A 661 -1.82 -12.12 6.90
CA GLU A 661 -0.69 -12.72 6.18
C GLU A 661 -0.25 -11.91 4.95
N THR A 662 -1.07 -10.98 4.45
CA THR A 662 -0.69 -10.09 3.34
C THR A 662 0.16 -8.92 3.82
N LEU A 663 0.86 -8.27 2.88
CA LEU A 663 1.36 -6.91 3.10
C LEU A 663 0.17 -5.96 3.39
N PRO A 664 0.39 -4.83 4.08
CA PRO A 664 -0.66 -3.86 4.31
C PRO A 664 -1.12 -3.20 3.00
N ALA A 665 -2.38 -2.79 2.96
CA ALA A 665 -2.88 -1.90 1.92
C ALA A 665 -2.14 -0.55 2.02
N VAL A 666 -1.55 -0.07 0.92
CA VAL A 666 -0.85 1.22 0.86
C VAL A 666 -1.44 2.06 -0.27
N ASN A 667 -2.07 3.17 0.11
CA ASN A 667 -2.37 4.26 -0.82
C ASN A 667 -1.36 5.38 -0.59
N LEU A 668 -0.59 5.69 -1.63
CA LEU A 668 0.40 6.75 -1.67
C LEU A 668 0.12 7.66 -2.87
N ALA A 669 0.03 8.96 -2.61
CA ALA A 669 -0.01 9.98 -3.65
C ALA A 669 0.82 11.21 -3.27
N THR A 670 1.34 11.89 -4.29
CA THR A 670 2.03 13.18 -4.18
C THR A 670 1.45 14.18 -5.14
N TYR A 671 1.15 15.37 -4.63
CA TYR A 671 0.59 16.52 -5.34
C TYR A 671 1.69 17.58 -5.36
N THR A 672 2.29 17.80 -6.53
CA THR A 672 3.46 18.68 -6.70
C THR A 672 3.05 19.93 -7.44
N PHE A 673 3.21 21.09 -6.81
CA PHE A 673 2.67 22.35 -7.27
C PHE A 673 3.71 23.19 -8.02
N GLY A 674 3.32 23.72 -9.17
CA GLY A 674 4.15 24.60 -10.00
C GLY A 674 3.35 25.78 -10.52
N THR A 675 3.91 26.49 -11.50
CA THR A 675 3.21 27.55 -12.23
C THR A 675 3.44 27.44 -13.74
N VAL A 676 2.50 27.96 -14.53
CA VAL A 676 2.49 27.96 -16.02
C VAL A 676 2.39 29.36 -16.62
#